data_AF-A0A3M1NZY7-F1
#
_entry.id   AF-A0A3M1NZY7-F1
#
_cell.length_a   1.000
_cell.length_b   1.000
_cell.length_c   1.000
_cell.angle_alpha   90.00
_cell.angle_beta   90.00
_cell.angle_gamma   90.00
#
_symmetry.space_group_name_H-M   'P 1'
#
loop_
_entity.id
_entity.type
_entity.pdbx_description
1 polymer ?
#
loop_
_entity_poly.entity_id
_entity_poly.type
_entity_poly.pdbx_seq_one_letter_code
_entity_poly.pdbx_strand_id
1 'polypeptide(L)'
;EDVNYNGILDPGEDINDNGLLDIEPLNDDLGSDGLGPQFLEYTGPDPDGTEANGVPDPGEPNFEFTDNDESDQVGLTSFFLRSTQANFGYGGRNDDHYFNVETLPGTFEIIPGYTQDISWTYGSGYIQFNNNERTHRYAIALLFGNDFDDILRNKRTMQEIYDKDYNFAKPPIQPLLTAYGDHKRVFLSWDSRAERSRDPIYGEDFEAYYVYKSTDPTFNEIKTITDAFGNPLLFKPLAIFDKKNGLKGPHPVRIGSELGPESDLGITYNMGTDSGLEHNFVDTDVTNGRTYYYAVASIDQGYHPDFYPDISPKENLLPISPTESPVTIQIDPLGRPIAFSPNTAMVIPTEPAGGWVEPQLSESGIEHVSGFGTGKISVEIYNPLLINDGHQYRVIFEDDGSLERYDSLNYTGNLNRMEIYSVTENTTLAVINEPRNEDLSENYIAEGFRVILYNDTTAYDEEKSGWIHGNSQLMATDISSPGQELMVPRDYEIRIMGMNADTSFNRRPANFQIWDVTDPQNPFKLSFLYIDNAPEFGVLDEGDLITLFNNPTERKTLWRFSFDFPAGIDTSEWIRPQEGDVLKIVTKKSFDRNDVFEFTLVGNSYSNEKAKNDLDNIYTVPDPYVAFNPLERKVFNPDEGRGDRRIDFVNLPRQCTVKIFTSSGRLVQTLEHNATDDNHRLSWDLRTKDGLEIAHGVYFYVVEAPNIGTKTGKFAVIK
;
A
#
# COMPACT_ATOMS: atom_id res chain seq x y z
N GLU A 1 -33.06 11.82 14.32
CA GLU A 1 -33.94 12.66 15.17
C GLU A 1 -34.74 13.73 14.42
N ASP A 2 -34.26 14.31 13.30
CA ASP A 2 -34.98 15.37 12.57
C ASP A 2 -36.18 14.85 11.75
N VAL A 3 -37.30 14.56 12.41
CA VAL A 3 -38.48 13.93 11.78
C VAL A 3 -39.13 14.86 10.75
N ASN A 4 -38.95 16.17 10.90
CA ASN A 4 -39.57 17.18 10.04
C ASN A 4 -38.57 17.89 9.08
N TYR A 5 -37.31 17.47 9.07
CA TYR A 5 -36.21 17.96 8.22
C TYR A 5 -35.97 19.47 8.34
N ASN A 6 -36.17 20.06 9.52
CA ASN A 6 -36.01 21.50 9.74
C ASN A 6 -34.60 21.90 10.25
N GLY A 7 -33.75 20.92 10.58
CA GLY A 7 -32.40 21.13 11.10
C GLY A 7 -32.35 21.73 12.51
N ILE A 8 -33.42 21.59 13.30
CA ILE A 8 -33.58 22.10 14.67
C ILE A 8 -34.06 20.93 15.54
N LEU A 9 -33.45 20.75 16.72
CA LEU A 9 -33.91 19.78 17.72
C LEU A 9 -35.25 20.22 18.32
N ASP A 10 -36.35 19.60 17.90
CA ASP A 10 -37.68 19.89 18.45
C ASP A 10 -37.98 19.06 19.72
N PRO A 11 -38.90 19.53 20.59
CA PRO A 11 -39.27 18.80 21.80
C PRO A 11 -39.81 17.40 21.50
N GLY A 12 -39.13 16.36 22.01
CA GLY A 12 -39.45 14.96 21.77
C GLY A 12 -38.64 14.30 20.65
N GLU A 13 -37.75 15.05 19.99
CA GLU A 13 -36.77 14.50 19.04
C GLU A 13 -35.45 14.09 19.72
N ASP A 14 -35.15 14.63 20.90
CA ASP A 14 -33.98 14.31 21.74
C ASP A 14 -34.25 13.06 22.59
N ILE A 15 -33.98 11.87 22.05
CA ILE A 15 -34.37 10.61 22.70
C ILE A 15 -33.42 10.25 23.86
N ASN A 16 -32.15 10.64 23.79
CA ASN A 16 -31.14 10.33 24.80
C ASN A 16 -30.84 11.49 25.77
N ASP A 17 -31.59 12.60 25.68
CA ASP A 17 -31.45 13.83 26.49
C ASP A 17 -30.05 14.48 26.40
N ASN A 18 -29.32 14.32 25.28
CA ASN A 18 -27.98 14.87 25.10
C ASN A 18 -27.98 16.33 24.60
N GLY A 19 -29.13 16.85 24.15
CA GLY A 19 -29.31 18.22 23.70
C GLY A 19 -28.68 18.55 22.33
N LEU A 20 -28.35 17.54 21.53
CA LEU A 20 -27.83 17.64 20.17
C LEU A 20 -28.87 17.05 19.20
N LEU A 21 -28.94 17.61 17.98
CA LEU A 21 -29.69 16.99 16.89
C LEU A 21 -28.76 16.01 16.19
N ASP A 22 -28.91 14.72 16.45
CA ASP A 22 -28.07 13.69 15.87
C ASP A 22 -28.88 12.49 15.33
N ILE A 23 -28.16 11.43 14.93
CA ILE A 23 -28.76 10.18 14.49
C ILE A 23 -28.60 9.20 15.65
N GLU A 24 -29.67 9.05 16.43
CA GLU A 24 -29.72 8.04 17.48
C GLU A 24 -29.56 6.64 16.90
N PRO A 25 -28.80 5.76 17.58
CA PRO A 25 -28.75 4.37 17.21
C PRO A 25 -30.12 3.74 17.45
N LEU A 26 -30.71 3.17 16.39
CA LEU A 26 -31.94 2.37 16.47
C LEU A 26 -31.81 1.14 17.39
N ASN A 27 -30.57 0.78 17.79
CA ASN A 27 -30.27 -0.41 18.58
C ASN A 27 -30.88 -1.66 17.93
N ASP A 28 -31.84 -2.30 18.60
CA ASP A 28 -32.52 -3.50 18.13
C ASP A 28 -33.89 -3.18 17.45
N ASP A 29 -34.33 -1.91 17.41
CA ASP A 29 -35.56 -1.44 16.73
C ASP A 29 -35.31 -1.22 15.22
N LEU A 30 -34.87 -2.29 14.57
CA LEU A 30 -34.42 -2.31 13.17
C LEU A 30 -35.52 -2.71 12.19
N GLY A 31 -36.72 -3.03 12.68
CA GLY A 31 -37.82 -3.50 11.85
C GLY A 31 -37.69 -4.95 11.38
N SER A 32 -38.63 -5.33 10.52
CA SER A 32 -38.84 -6.66 9.95
C SER A 32 -37.67 -7.20 9.13
N ASP A 33 -36.88 -6.33 8.48
CA ASP A 33 -35.70 -6.74 7.73
C ASP A 33 -34.43 -6.84 8.60
N GLY A 34 -34.48 -6.31 9.82
CA GLY A 34 -33.38 -6.32 10.79
C GLY A 34 -32.20 -5.43 10.39
N LEU A 35 -32.39 -4.47 9.48
CA LEU A 35 -31.36 -3.58 8.97
C LEU A 35 -31.69 -2.12 9.30
N GLY A 36 -30.75 -1.44 9.93
CA GLY A 36 -30.79 0.03 10.12
C GLY A 36 -29.82 0.80 9.20
N PRO A 37 -29.85 2.14 9.23
CA PRO A 37 -28.99 3.00 8.40
C PRO A 37 -27.48 2.77 8.54
N GLN A 38 -27.05 2.16 9.65
CA GLN A 38 -25.67 1.79 9.92
C GLN A 38 -25.17 0.56 9.15
N PHE A 39 -26.07 -0.24 8.55
CA PHE A 39 -25.70 -1.45 7.82
C PHE A 39 -25.45 -1.14 6.35
N LEU A 40 -24.37 -1.71 5.78
CA LEU A 40 -24.00 -1.49 4.37
C LEU A 40 -25.09 -1.93 3.37
N GLU A 41 -25.93 -2.88 3.78
CA GLU A 41 -26.99 -3.49 2.99
C GLU A 41 -28.34 -2.77 3.13
N TYR A 42 -28.42 -1.73 3.96
CA TYR A 42 -29.64 -0.97 4.20
C TYR A 42 -30.11 -0.27 2.93
N THR A 43 -31.33 -0.59 2.50
CA THR A 43 -31.91 -0.02 1.27
C THR A 43 -32.87 1.14 1.51
N GLY A 44 -33.10 1.50 2.77
CA GLY A 44 -34.07 2.48 3.23
C GLY A 44 -35.08 1.85 4.18
N PRO A 45 -36.00 2.64 4.75
CA PRO A 45 -36.86 2.16 5.81
C PRO A 45 -37.86 1.09 5.41
N ASP A 46 -38.18 0.24 6.39
CA ASP A 46 -39.07 -0.89 6.18
C ASP A 46 -40.45 -0.45 5.65
N PRO A 47 -40.90 -0.95 4.48
CA PRO A 47 -42.15 -0.49 3.86
C PRO A 47 -43.42 -0.72 4.69
N ASP A 48 -43.37 -1.60 5.69
CA ASP A 48 -44.45 -1.88 6.63
C ASP A 48 -44.44 -0.99 7.87
N GLY A 49 -43.41 -0.14 8.03
CA GLY A 49 -43.28 0.82 9.13
C GLY A 49 -42.89 0.18 10.46
N THR A 50 -42.23 -0.97 10.42
CA THR A 50 -41.74 -1.67 11.61
C THR A 50 -40.45 -1.09 12.18
N GLU A 51 -39.62 -0.45 11.36
CA GLU A 51 -38.38 0.21 11.85
C GLU A 51 -38.66 1.47 12.68
N ALA A 52 -37.91 1.64 13.78
CA ALA A 52 -37.93 2.80 14.67
C ALA A 52 -39.30 3.08 15.32
N ASN A 53 -40.09 2.03 15.58
CA ASN A 53 -41.45 2.16 16.07
C ASN A 53 -41.60 1.94 17.59
N GLY A 54 -40.52 1.54 18.26
CA GLY A 54 -40.44 1.27 19.69
C GLY A 54 -41.18 0.02 20.15
N VAL A 55 -41.51 -0.90 19.25
CA VAL A 55 -42.23 -2.15 19.49
C VAL A 55 -41.40 -3.32 18.95
N PRO A 56 -41.18 -4.39 19.75
CA PRO A 56 -40.52 -5.58 19.24
C PRO A 56 -41.32 -6.21 18.09
N ASP A 57 -40.75 -6.20 16.89
CA ASP A 57 -41.36 -6.72 15.67
C ASP A 57 -40.64 -8.00 15.16
N PRO A 58 -41.38 -8.99 14.62
CA PRO A 58 -40.75 -10.23 14.14
C PRO A 58 -39.78 -9.97 12.97
N GLY A 59 -38.48 -10.16 13.22
CA GLY A 59 -37.41 -9.84 12.27
C GLY A 59 -36.27 -9.06 12.92
N GLU A 60 -36.58 -8.36 14.01
CA GLU A 60 -35.63 -7.60 14.82
C GLU A 60 -34.65 -8.51 15.59
N PRO A 61 -33.44 -8.03 15.94
CA PRO A 61 -32.51 -8.77 16.79
C PRO A 61 -33.13 -9.14 18.16
N ASN A 62 -32.75 -10.31 18.69
CA ASN A 62 -33.14 -10.78 20.04
C ASN A 62 -34.66 -10.88 20.27
N PHE A 63 -35.46 -11.21 19.24
CA PHE A 63 -36.92 -11.32 19.38
C PHE A 63 -37.53 -12.48 18.56
N GLU A 64 -38.30 -13.35 19.25
CA GLU A 64 -38.96 -14.52 18.65
C GLU A 64 -37.96 -15.41 17.90
N PHE A 65 -38.11 -15.57 16.57
CA PHE A 65 -37.29 -16.49 15.78
C PHE A 65 -35.85 -16.01 15.53
N THR A 66 -35.50 -14.80 15.96
CA THR A 66 -34.10 -14.28 15.96
C THR A 66 -33.44 -14.39 17.33
N ASP A 67 -34.19 -14.77 18.38
CA ASP A 67 -33.68 -15.08 19.71
C ASP A 67 -33.30 -16.57 19.80
N ASN A 68 -32.01 -16.86 19.93
CA ASN A 68 -31.52 -18.23 20.04
C ASN A 68 -31.81 -18.86 21.41
N ASP A 69 -32.06 -18.06 22.46
CA ASP A 69 -32.46 -18.58 23.78
C ASP A 69 -33.87 -19.19 23.73
N GLU A 70 -34.70 -18.78 22.77
CA GLU A 70 -36.00 -19.38 22.48
C GLU A 70 -35.91 -20.61 21.56
N SER A 71 -34.71 -20.94 21.06
CA SER A 71 -34.47 -22.08 20.16
C SER A 71 -34.00 -23.34 20.91
N ASP A 72 -34.61 -24.48 20.60
CA ASP A 72 -34.23 -25.78 21.15
C ASP A 72 -32.92 -26.31 20.53
N GLN A 73 -31.87 -26.46 21.33
CA GLN A 73 -30.66 -27.18 20.92
C GLN A 73 -30.89 -28.70 20.94
N VAL A 74 -30.97 -29.31 19.76
CA VAL A 74 -31.10 -30.77 19.63
C VAL A 74 -29.73 -31.40 19.33
N GLY A 75 -29.25 -32.22 20.27
CA GLY A 75 -28.00 -32.96 20.09
C GLY A 75 -28.06 -34.03 18.99
N LEU A 76 -26.91 -34.63 18.68
CA LEU A 76 -26.88 -35.78 17.78
C LEU A 76 -27.60 -36.97 18.40
N THR A 77 -28.52 -37.54 17.65
CA THR A 77 -29.21 -38.81 17.96
C THR A 77 -28.58 -39.99 17.21
N SER A 78 -27.81 -39.74 16.16
CA SER A 78 -27.06 -40.74 15.42
C SER A 78 -25.77 -40.17 14.82
N PHE A 79 -24.73 -41.00 14.72
CA PHE A 79 -23.48 -40.71 14.06
C PHE A 79 -22.88 -42.00 13.49
N PHE A 80 -22.59 -42.01 12.19
CA PHE A 80 -22.08 -43.18 11.47
C PHE A 80 -20.86 -42.80 10.65
N LEU A 81 -19.71 -43.42 10.93
CA LEU A 81 -18.45 -43.19 10.21
C LEU A 81 -18.14 -44.36 9.27
N ARG A 82 -17.81 -44.05 8.00
CA ARG A 82 -17.42 -45.02 6.98
C ARG A 82 -16.21 -44.53 6.16
N SER A 83 -15.56 -45.44 5.43
CA SER A 83 -14.64 -45.05 4.35
C SER A 83 -15.40 -44.72 3.07
N THR A 84 -14.95 -43.70 2.33
CA THR A 84 -15.49 -43.34 1.02
C THR A 84 -15.23 -44.43 -0.05
N GLN A 85 -14.21 -45.28 0.17
CA GLN A 85 -13.80 -46.34 -0.76
C GLN A 85 -14.28 -47.74 -0.36
N ALA A 86 -15.04 -47.89 0.73
CA ALA A 86 -15.59 -49.18 1.14
C ALA A 86 -16.52 -49.74 0.05
N ASN A 87 -15.96 -50.64 -0.77
CA ASN A 87 -16.57 -51.41 -1.85
C ASN A 87 -18.08 -51.67 -1.71
N PHE A 88 -18.85 -51.26 -2.72
CA PHE A 88 -20.01 -51.97 -3.29
C PHE A 88 -20.95 -52.71 -2.29
N GLY A 89 -21.47 -52.01 -1.30
CA GLY A 89 -22.56 -52.53 -0.44
C GLY A 89 -23.11 -51.56 0.61
N TYR A 90 -22.28 -50.59 1.03
CA TYR A 90 -22.62 -49.64 2.11
C TYR A 90 -22.42 -48.17 1.71
N GLY A 91 -22.06 -47.88 0.46
CA GLY A 91 -21.79 -46.52 -0.02
C GLY A 91 -22.98 -45.92 -0.76
N GLY A 92 -23.64 -44.92 -0.17
CA GLY A 92 -24.38 -43.81 -0.80
C GLY A 92 -25.42 -44.07 -1.90
N ARG A 93 -25.66 -45.32 -2.30
CA ARG A 93 -26.63 -45.74 -3.34
C ARG A 93 -27.71 -46.67 -2.81
N ASN A 94 -27.61 -47.04 -1.53
CA ASN A 94 -28.60 -47.82 -0.83
C ASN A 94 -29.34 -46.89 0.11
N ASP A 95 -30.31 -46.15 -0.44
CA ASP A 95 -31.13 -45.19 0.30
C ASP A 95 -31.73 -45.86 1.55
N ASP A 96 -32.14 -47.13 1.46
CA ASP A 96 -32.66 -47.88 2.59
C ASP A 96 -31.64 -48.04 3.72
N HIS A 97 -30.36 -48.24 3.42
CA HIS A 97 -29.31 -48.31 4.45
C HIS A 97 -29.08 -46.94 5.09
N TYR A 98 -29.01 -45.90 4.26
CA TYR A 98 -28.82 -44.53 4.74
C TYR A 98 -29.96 -44.13 5.70
N PHE A 99 -31.21 -44.26 5.27
CA PHE A 99 -32.37 -43.84 6.05
C PHE A 99 -32.70 -44.75 7.24
N ASN A 100 -32.56 -46.08 7.08
CA ASN A 100 -32.98 -47.04 8.11
C ASN A 100 -31.86 -47.51 9.04
N VAL A 101 -30.59 -47.19 8.75
CA VAL A 101 -29.45 -47.57 9.60
C VAL A 101 -28.68 -46.33 10.02
N GLU A 102 -28.13 -45.58 9.07
CA GLU A 102 -27.19 -44.51 9.39
C GLU A 102 -27.85 -43.32 10.09
N THR A 103 -29.03 -42.90 9.62
CA THR A 103 -29.77 -41.79 10.24
C THR A 103 -30.68 -42.22 11.38
N LEU A 104 -30.81 -43.53 11.64
CA LEU A 104 -31.72 -44.05 12.67
C LEU A 104 -31.26 -43.59 14.06
N PRO A 105 -32.11 -42.89 14.84
CA PRO A 105 -31.78 -42.48 16.21
C PRO A 105 -31.35 -43.65 17.09
N GLY A 106 -30.24 -43.48 17.81
CA GLY A 106 -29.58 -44.50 18.62
C GLY A 106 -28.38 -45.17 17.95
N THR A 107 -28.12 -44.91 16.66
CA THR A 107 -27.00 -45.50 15.93
C THR A 107 -25.73 -44.64 16.08
N PHE A 108 -24.74 -45.14 16.83
CA PHE A 108 -23.43 -44.51 16.99
C PHE A 108 -22.33 -45.50 16.61
N GLU A 109 -21.98 -45.53 15.33
CA GLU A 109 -21.01 -46.46 14.76
C GLU A 109 -19.76 -45.70 14.34
N ILE A 110 -18.73 -45.75 15.17
CA ILE A 110 -17.42 -45.13 14.92
C ILE A 110 -16.41 -46.26 14.82
N ILE A 111 -15.98 -46.57 13.60
CA ILE A 111 -14.95 -47.58 13.36
C ILE A 111 -13.59 -46.87 13.32
N PRO A 112 -12.72 -47.07 14.32
CA PRO A 112 -11.39 -46.47 14.33
C PRO A 112 -10.47 -47.16 13.30
N GLY A 113 -9.41 -46.47 12.88
CA GLY A 113 -8.34 -47.07 12.06
C GLY A 113 -8.55 -46.97 10.55
N TYR A 114 -9.41 -46.08 10.08
CA TYR A 114 -9.42 -45.70 8.66
C TYR A 114 -8.07 -45.07 8.27
N THR A 115 -7.47 -45.60 7.22
CA THR A 115 -6.22 -45.10 6.61
C THR A 115 -6.47 -44.43 5.25
N GLN A 116 -7.75 -44.25 4.90
CA GLN A 116 -8.24 -43.71 3.65
C GLN A 116 -9.29 -42.64 3.95
N ASP A 117 -9.74 -41.92 2.93
CA ASP A 117 -10.82 -40.96 3.00
C ASP A 117 -12.05 -41.51 3.72
N ILE A 118 -12.59 -40.68 4.60
CA ILE A 118 -13.75 -40.98 5.44
C ILE A 118 -14.96 -40.15 5.00
N SER A 119 -16.15 -40.71 5.20
CA SER A 119 -17.43 -40.03 5.11
C SER A 119 -18.21 -40.34 6.36
N TRP A 120 -18.90 -39.36 6.91
CA TRP A 120 -19.78 -39.55 8.05
C TRP A 120 -21.20 -39.09 7.72
N THR A 121 -22.16 -39.74 8.36
CA THR A 121 -23.57 -39.35 8.39
C THR A 121 -23.92 -39.07 9.85
N TYR A 122 -24.67 -38.01 10.12
CA TYR A 122 -25.16 -37.70 11.46
C TYR A 122 -26.61 -37.24 11.39
N GLY A 123 -27.36 -37.40 12.49
CA GLY A 123 -28.77 -37.02 12.55
C GLY A 123 -29.18 -36.53 13.94
N SER A 124 -30.07 -35.54 13.99
CA SER A 124 -30.61 -34.94 15.23
C SER A 124 -32.03 -35.43 15.57
N GLY A 125 -32.43 -36.58 15.03
CA GLY A 125 -33.73 -37.18 15.28
C GLY A 125 -34.76 -36.79 14.24
N TYR A 126 -36.01 -37.21 14.46
CA TYR A 126 -37.12 -36.86 13.57
C TYR A 126 -37.76 -35.55 14.03
N ILE A 127 -37.77 -34.54 13.16
CA ILE A 127 -38.45 -33.27 13.41
C ILE A 127 -39.82 -33.33 12.71
N GLN A 128 -40.89 -33.13 13.48
CA GLN A 128 -42.24 -33.07 12.95
C GLN A 128 -42.54 -31.64 12.50
N PHE A 129 -42.90 -31.47 11.23
CA PHE A 129 -43.41 -30.20 10.70
C PHE A 129 -44.87 -30.04 11.11
N ASN A 130 -45.26 -28.83 11.54
CA ASN A 130 -46.68 -28.53 11.68
C ASN A 130 -47.34 -28.46 10.28
N ASN A 131 -48.60 -28.89 10.17
CA ASN A 131 -49.30 -29.06 8.87
C ASN A 131 -49.39 -27.79 7.99
N ASN A 132 -49.08 -26.61 8.53
CA ASN A 132 -49.07 -25.33 7.82
C ASN A 132 -47.64 -24.78 7.57
N GLU A 133 -46.61 -25.35 8.19
CA GLU A 133 -45.22 -24.96 7.99
C GLU A 133 -44.71 -25.48 6.65
N ARG A 134 -44.13 -24.57 5.85
CA ARG A 134 -43.52 -24.92 4.55
C ARG A 134 -42.00 -24.89 4.57
N THR A 135 -41.42 -24.28 5.60
CA THR A 135 -39.99 -24.02 5.74
C THR A 135 -39.62 -24.08 7.22
N HIS A 136 -38.44 -24.62 7.53
CA HIS A 136 -37.87 -24.67 8.88
C HIS A 136 -36.39 -24.26 8.78
N ARG A 137 -35.95 -23.34 9.64
CA ARG A 137 -34.55 -22.89 9.70
C ARG A 137 -33.80 -23.78 10.69
N TYR A 138 -32.54 -24.07 10.41
CA TYR A 138 -31.68 -24.85 11.30
C TYR A 138 -30.26 -24.29 11.26
N ALA A 139 -29.61 -24.25 12.41
CA ALA A 139 -28.18 -23.97 12.54
C ALA A 139 -27.41 -25.28 12.73
N ILE A 140 -26.26 -25.42 12.08
CA ILE A 140 -25.38 -26.60 12.22
C ILE A 140 -24.00 -26.11 12.64
N ALA A 141 -23.53 -26.62 13.77
CA ALA A 141 -22.14 -26.45 14.18
C ALA A 141 -21.32 -27.70 13.83
N LEU A 142 -20.24 -27.52 13.07
CA LEU A 142 -19.24 -28.55 12.82
C LEU A 142 -17.95 -28.17 13.54
N LEU A 143 -17.55 -29.01 14.49
CA LEU A 143 -16.39 -28.75 15.35
C LEU A 143 -15.21 -29.61 14.89
N PHE A 144 -14.13 -28.93 14.51
CA PHE A 144 -12.87 -29.55 14.13
C PHE A 144 -11.77 -29.07 15.08
N GLY A 145 -10.69 -29.82 15.20
CA GLY A 145 -9.52 -29.44 15.99
C GLY A 145 -8.35 -30.36 15.65
N ASN A 146 -7.14 -29.92 15.93
CA ASN A 146 -5.92 -30.70 15.68
C ASN A 146 -5.84 -31.93 16.60
N ASP A 147 -6.44 -31.83 17.78
CA ASP A 147 -6.60 -32.91 18.74
C ASP A 147 -7.94 -32.79 19.50
N PHE A 148 -8.18 -33.71 20.43
CA PHE A 148 -9.43 -33.74 21.19
C PHE A 148 -9.60 -32.52 22.10
N ASP A 149 -8.53 -32.02 22.71
CA ASP A 149 -8.59 -30.87 23.61
C ASP A 149 -8.88 -29.58 22.81
N ASP A 150 -8.36 -29.50 21.59
CA ASP A 150 -8.64 -28.44 20.63
C ASP A 150 -10.11 -28.41 20.20
N ILE A 151 -10.70 -29.58 19.94
CA ILE A 151 -12.15 -29.71 19.67
C ILE A 151 -12.96 -29.20 20.87
N LEU A 152 -12.55 -29.49 22.11
CA LEU A 152 -13.26 -29.01 23.30
C LEU A 152 -13.16 -27.49 23.48
N ARG A 153 -12.01 -26.88 23.15
CA ARG A 153 -11.87 -25.41 23.13
C ARG A 153 -12.77 -24.79 22.06
N ASN A 154 -12.73 -25.30 20.83
CA ASN A 154 -13.56 -24.82 19.73
C ASN A 154 -15.06 -24.98 20.02
N LYS A 155 -15.45 -26.06 20.72
CA LYS A 155 -16.83 -26.23 21.22
C LYS A 155 -17.26 -25.08 22.12
N ARG A 156 -16.43 -24.69 23.10
CA ARG A 156 -16.75 -23.61 24.05
C ARG A 156 -16.94 -22.29 23.30
N THR A 157 -16.04 -21.97 22.36
CA THR A 157 -16.17 -20.80 21.50
C THR A 157 -17.47 -20.80 20.71
N MET A 158 -17.85 -21.92 20.09
CA MET A 158 -19.10 -22.00 19.35
C MET A 158 -20.34 -21.90 20.25
N GLN A 159 -20.28 -22.42 21.47
CA GLN A 159 -21.37 -22.27 22.44
C GLN A 159 -21.57 -20.79 22.80
N GLU A 160 -20.49 -20.06 23.10
CA GLU A 160 -20.54 -18.63 23.41
C GLU A 160 -21.06 -17.80 22.23
N ILE A 161 -20.74 -18.17 20.98
CA ILE A 161 -21.29 -17.51 19.79
C ILE A 161 -22.80 -17.76 19.69
N TYR A 162 -23.25 -18.99 19.95
CA TYR A 162 -24.67 -19.36 19.92
C TYR A 162 -25.45 -18.61 21.00
N ASP A 163 -24.94 -18.62 22.24
CA ASP A 163 -25.56 -18.00 23.43
C ASP A 163 -25.55 -16.46 23.38
N LYS A 164 -24.88 -15.87 22.37
CA LYS A 164 -24.86 -14.43 22.09
C LYS A 164 -25.59 -14.06 20.80
N ASP A 165 -26.52 -14.90 20.34
CA ASP A 165 -27.36 -14.63 19.16
C ASP A 165 -26.59 -14.37 17.85
N TYR A 166 -25.38 -14.94 17.71
CA TYR A 166 -24.45 -14.60 16.63
C TYR A 166 -24.09 -13.10 16.54
N ASN A 167 -24.36 -12.34 17.61
CA ASN A 167 -23.99 -10.95 17.78
C ASN A 167 -22.59 -10.86 18.40
N PHE A 168 -21.58 -11.09 17.57
CA PHE A 168 -20.18 -11.01 17.94
C PHE A 168 -19.43 -10.04 17.03
N ALA A 169 -18.22 -9.67 17.43
CA ALA A 169 -17.35 -8.80 16.67
C ALA A 169 -17.15 -9.33 15.24
N LYS A 170 -17.36 -8.49 14.24
CA LYS A 170 -17.23 -8.81 12.83
C LYS A 170 -15.87 -8.34 12.33
N PRO A 171 -15.14 -9.19 11.60
CA PRO A 171 -13.88 -8.78 11.02
C PRO A 171 -14.07 -7.65 10.01
N PRO A 172 -13.05 -6.78 9.84
CA PRO A 172 -13.06 -5.74 8.82
C PRO A 172 -13.33 -6.28 7.42
N ILE A 173 -13.92 -5.44 6.57
CA ILE A 173 -14.21 -5.83 5.18
C ILE A 173 -12.91 -6.05 4.39
N GLN A 174 -12.93 -6.99 3.45
CA GLN A 174 -11.76 -7.31 2.62
C GLN A 174 -11.41 -6.13 1.67
N PRO A 175 -10.14 -5.69 1.63
CA PRO A 175 -9.70 -4.72 0.63
C PRO A 175 -9.64 -5.36 -0.77
N LEU A 176 -9.67 -4.55 -1.81
CA LEU A 176 -9.50 -5.02 -3.20
C LEU A 176 -8.02 -5.05 -3.58
N LEU A 177 -7.42 -6.23 -3.70
CA LEU A 177 -6.01 -6.40 -4.03
C LEU A 177 -5.79 -6.58 -5.54
N THR A 178 -4.81 -5.83 -6.06
CA THR A 178 -4.21 -6.03 -7.38
C THR A 178 -2.73 -6.38 -7.22
N ALA A 179 -2.24 -7.33 -8.02
CA ALA A 179 -0.84 -7.72 -8.02
C ALA A 179 -0.28 -7.79 -9.45
N TYR A 180 0.97 -7.36 -9.62
CA TYR A 180 1.70 -7.41 -10.88
C TYR A 180 3.13 -7.90 -10.68
N GLY A 181 3.63 -8.71 -11.61
CA GLY A 181 4.97 -9.31 -11.54
C GLY A 181 5.90 -8.73 -12.59
N ASP A 182 7.06 -8.26 -12.13
CA ASP A 182 8.16 -7.72 -12.94
C ASP A 182 9.46 -8.51 -12.64
N HIS A 183 10.56 -8.15 -13.30
CA HIS A 183 11.86 -8.77 -13.09
C HIS A 183 12.30 -8.69 -11.64
N LYS A 184 12.28 -9.85 -10.96
CA LYS A 184 12.65 -10.01 -9.54
C LYS A 184 11.85 -9.13 -8.59
N ARG A 185 10.67 -8.67 -9.00
CA ARG A 185 9.81 -7.82 -8.18
C ARG A 185 8.35 -8.14 -8.38
N VAL A 186 7.54 -7.99 -7.34
CA VAL A 186 6.08 -8.02 -7.42
C VAL A 186 5.55 -6.74 -6.80
N PHE A 187 4.69 -6.05 -7.53
CA PHE A 187 3.96 -4.87 -7.08
C PHE A 187 2.57 -5.31 -6.60
N LEU A 188 2.24 -4.94 -5.38
CA LEU A 188 0.92 -5.09 -4.78
C LEU A 188 0.30 -3.71 -4.60
N SER A 189 -1.00 -3.60 -4.81
CA SER A 189 -1.79 -2.38 -4.60
C SER A 189 -3.19 -2.76 -4.12
N TRP A 190 -3.75 -2.05 -3.14
CA TRP A 190 -5.09 -2.29 -2.64
C TRP A 190 -5.85 -1.01 -2.30
N ASP A 191 -7.17 -1.07 -2.18
CA ASP A 191 -7.99 0.08 -1.83
C ASP A 191 -8.13 0.29 -0.31
N SER A 192 -8.56 1.49 0.09
CA SER A 192 -8.71 1.89 1.50
C SER A 192 -10.07 1.54 2.10
N ARG A 193 -10.87 0.68 1.45
CA ARG A 193 -12.27 0.49 1.84
C ARG A 193 -12.41 -0.15 3.22
N ALA A 194 -11.45 -1.00 3.58
CA ALA A 194 -11.42 -1.68 4.88
C ALA A 194 -11.34 -0.70 6.05
N GLU A 195 -10.75 0.48 5.86
CA GLU A 195 -10.68 1.52 6.89
C GLU A 195 -12.03 2.10 7.29
N ARG A 196 -13.05 1.89 6.46
CA ARG A 196 -14.44 2.31 6.72
C ARG A 196 -15.29 1.14 7.24
N SER A 197 -14.67 0.01 7.60
CA SER A 197 -15.39 -1.09 8.21
C SER A 197 -15.91 -0.66 9.57
N ARG A 198 -17.13 -1.11 9.89
CA ARG A 198 -17.76 -0.87 11.18
C ARG A 198 -18.14 -2.19 11.83
N ASP A 199 -17.62 -2.41 13.02
CA ASP A 199 -18.04 -3.46 13.93
C ASP A 199 -19.37 -3.08 14.64
N PRO A 200 -20.35 -4.00 14.75
CA PRO A 200 -21.62 -3.72 15.41
C PRO A 200 -21.52 -3.34 16.91
N ILE A 201 -20.49 -3.83 17.60
CA ILE A 201 -20.24 -3.63 19.03
C ILE A 201 -19.24 -2.50 19.23
N TYR A 202 -18.13 -2.54 18.51
CA TYR A 202 -16.94 -1.73 18.72
C TYR A 202 -16.81 -0.51 17.80
N GLY A 203 -17.72 -0.33 16.84
CA GLY A 203 -17.75 0.87 16.01
C GLY A 203 -16.73 0.83 14.88
N GLU A 204 -16.11 1.97 14.56
CA GLU A 204 -15.09 2.04 13.50
C GLU A 204 -13.71 1.68 14.06
N ASP A 205 -13.42 0.38 14.07
CA ASP A 205 -12.30 -0.21 14.80
C ASP A 205 -11.21 -0.80 13.90
N PHE A 206 -11.11 -0.41 12.62
CA PHE A 206 -10.00 -0.84 11.76
C PHE A 206 -8.64 -0.40 12.32
N GLU A 207 -7.58 -1.22 12.21
CA GLU A 207 -6.24 -0.88 12.71
C GLU A 207 -5.11 -1.02 11.69
N ALA A 208 -5.06 -2.12 10.95
CA ALA A 208 -3.88 -2.45 10.16
C ALA A 208 -4.17 -3.31 8.92
N TYR A 209 -3.22 -3.29 7.97
CA TYR A 209 -3.12 -4.25 6.89
C TYR A 209 -1.94 -5.21 7.10
N TYR A 210 -2.21 -6.50 7.00
CA TYR A 210 -1.20 -7.55 6.97
C TYR A 210 -1.02 -8.05 5.54
N VAL A 211 0.21 -8.01 5.03
CA VAL A 211 0.56 -8.56 3.72
C VAL A 211 1.11 -9.96 3.91
N TYR A 212 0.51 -10.94 3.23
CA TYR A 212 0.93 -12.34 3.22
C TYR A 212 1.49 -12.72 1.84
N LYS A 213 2.47 -13.62 1.84
CA LYS A 213 3.10 -14.18 0.64
C LYS A 213 3.29 -15.68 0.82
N SER A 214 2.96 -16.44 -0.20
CA SER A 214 3.10 -17.89 -0.20
C SER A 214 3.39 -18.42 -1.60
N THR A 215 4.03 -19.59 -1.70
CA THR A 215 4.10 -20.41 -2.93
C THR A 215 3.02 -21.49 -2.99
N ASP A 216 2.26 -21.63 -1.91
CA ASP A 216 1.11 -22.51 -1.75
C ASP A 216 -0.19 -21.67 -1.70
N PRO A 217 -1.18 -21.92 -2.57
CA PRO A 217 -2.43 -21.15 -2.58
C PRO A 217 -3.23 -21.25 -1.27
N THR A 218 -2.96 -22.25 -0.43
CA THR A 218 -3.62 -22.44 0.86
C THR A 218 -2.96 -21.65 2.00
N PHE A 219 -1.83 -20.98 1.75
CA PHE A 219 -1.02 -20.25 2.74
C PHE A 219 -0.55 -21.10 3.94
N ASN A 220 -0.70 -22.43 3.89
CA ASN A 220 -0.29 -23.32 4.98
C ASN A 220 1.22 -23.28 5.26
N GLU A 221 2.06 -22.96 4.27
CA GLU A 221 3.51 -22.84 4.46
C GLU A 221 3.91 -21.67 5.38
N ILE A 222 3.07 -20.62 5.44
CA ILE A 222 3.30 -19.45 6.30
C ILE A 222 2.48 -19.51 7.58
N LYS A 223 1.59 -20.50 7.76
CA LYS A 223 0.84 -20.74 9.00
C LYS A 223 1.75 -21.38 10.06
N THR A 224 2.72 -20.60 10.54
CA THR A 224 3.80 -21.10 11.39
C THR A 224 3.73 -20.60 12.83
N ILE A 225 2.88 -19.62 13.12
CA ILE A 225 2.76 -19.07 14.48
C ILE A 225 1.77 -19.94 15.25
N THR A 226 2.26 -20.58 16.32
CA THR A 226 1.49 -21.55 17.10
C THR A 226 0.90 -20.95 18.37
N ASP A 227 -0.23 -21.49 18.81
CA ASP A 227 -0.74 -21.27 20.15
C ASP A 227 0.20 -21.88 21.23
N ALA A 228 -0.15 -21.69 22.51
CA ALA A 228 0.59 -22.24 23.64
C ALA A 228 0.56 -23.77 23.74
N PHE A 229 -0.30 -24.44 22.97
CA PHE A 229 -0.46 -25.90 22.93
C PHE A 229 0.27 -26.54 21.74
N GLY A 230 0.86 -25.75 20.85
CA GLY A 230 1.63 -26.20 19.69
C GLY A 230 0.81 -26.34 18.41
N ASN A 231 -0.43 -25.83 18.37
CA ASN A 231 -1.27 -25.83 17.18
C ASN A 231 -0.97 -24.61 16.31
N PRO A 232 -0.67 -24.76 15.00
CA PRO A 232 -0.51 -23.64 14.10
C PRO A 232 -1.81 -22.84 13.92
N LEU A 233 -1.78 -21.55 14.27
CA LEU A 233 -2.97 -20.69 14.30
C LEU A 233 -2.85 -19.50 13.35
N LEU A 234 -1.83 -18.65 13.50
CA LEU A 234 -1.69 -17.41 12.71
C LEU A 234 -0.67 -17.56 11.58
N PHE A 235 -0.90 -16.80 10.52
CA PHE A 235 0.04 -16.65 9.41
C PHE A 235 1.19 -15.72 9.79
N LYS A 236 2.40 -16.02 9.33
CA LYS A 236 3.53 -15.11 9.43
C LYS A 236 3.40 -14.02 8.36
N PRO A 237 3.22 -12.74 8.74
CA PRO A 237 3.14 -11.66 7.78
C PRO A 237 4.49 -11.40 7.11
N LEU A 238 4.44 -10.98 5.85
CA LEU A 238 5.56 -10.43 5.10
C LEU A 238 5.79 -8.96 5.50
N ALA A 239 4.70 -8.19 5.65
CA ALA A 239 4.70 -6.81 6.10
C ALA A 239 3.43 -6.50 6.91
N ILE A 240 3.51 -5.50 7.79
CA ILE A 240 2.40 -4.98 8.59
C ILE A 240 2.40 -3.45 8.42
N PHE A 241 1.26 -2.89 8.04
CA PHE A 241 1.03 -1.44 7.91
C PHE A 241 -0.08 -1.04 8.86
N ASP A 242 0.25 -0.26 9.88
CA ASP A 242 -0.61 0.04 11.02
C ASP A 242 -0.86 1.55 11.19
N LYS A 243 -2.02 1.92 11.73
CA LYS A 243 -2.37 3.32 11.97
C LYS A 243 -1.30 4.03 12.79
N LYS A 244 -1.02 5.29 12.42
CA LYS A 244 -0.03 6.11 13.14
C LYS A 244 -0.63 6.75 14.40
N ASN A 245 -0.95 5.94 15.39
CA ASN A 245 -1.62 6.31 16.64
C ASN A 245 -0.71 6.19 17.88
N GLY A 246 0.54 5.74 17.71
CA GLY A 246 1.51 5.51 18.79
C GLY A 246 1.37 4.17 19.52
N LEU A 247 0.38 3.35 19.17
CA LEU A 247 0.13 2.02 19.72
C LEU A 247 0.84 0.98 18.85
N LYS A 248 1.57 0.05 19.47
CA LYS A 248 2.41 -0.91 18.75
C LYS A 248 2.74 -2.13 19.57
N GLY A 249 3.21 -3.18 18.89
CA GLY A 249 3.61 -4.43 19.52
C GLY A 249 2.41 -5.33 19.86
N PRO A 250 2.56 -6.30 20.77
CA PRO A 250 1.54 -7.31 21.01
C PRO A 250 0.28 -6.70 21.65
N HIS A 251 -0.89 -7.07 21.15
CA HIS A 251 -2.17 -6.70 21.75
C HIS A 251 -2.30 -7.29 23.17
N PRO A 252 -2.88 -6.58 24.17
CA PRO A 252 -2.94 -7.08 25.55
C PRO A 252 -3.86 -8.30 25.73
N VAL A 253 -4.94 -8.40 24.95
CA VAL A 253 -5.89 -9.51 25.02
C VAL A 253 -5.39 -10.66 24.15
N ARG A 254 -5.23 -11.83 24.78
CA ARG A 254 -4.83 -13.07 24.09
C ARG A 254 -6.04 -13.71 23.44
N ILE A 255 -5.86 -14.31 22.27
CA ILE A 255 -6.92 -14.95 21.51
C ILE A 255 -7.61 -16.03 22.38
N GLY A 256 -8.93 -15.91 22.51
CA GLY A 256 -9.78 -16.82 23.27
C GLY A 256 -9.82 -16.56 24.78
N SER A 257 -8.96 -15.70 25.34
CA SER A 257 -8.95 -15.37 26.78
C SER A 257 -10.19 -14.60 27.24
N GLU A 258 -10.82 -13.88 26.31
CA GLU A 258 -12.11 -13.22 26.44
C GLU A 258 -13.26 -14.19 26.75
N LEU A 259 -13.10 -15.48 26.45
CA LEU A 259 -14.04 -16.56 26.78
C LEU A 259 -13.66 -17.31 28.07
N GLY A 260 -12.67 -16.79 28.80
CA GLY A 260 -12.19 -17.34 30.06
C GLY A 260 -10.92 -18.20 29.96
N PRO A 261 -10.36 -18.62 31.12
CA PRO A 261 -9.02 -19.25 31.19
C PRO A 261 -8.89 -20.57 30.41
N GLU A 262 -10.01 -21.25 30.21
CA GLU A 262 -10.11 -22.55 29.56
C GLU A 262 -10.08 -22.46 28.02
N SER A 263 -10.23 -21.26 27.48
CA SER A 263 -10.23 -20.96 26.04
C SER A 263 -9.02 -20.11 25.63
N ASP A 264 -8.18 -19.70 26.59
CA ASP A 264 -6.98 -18.89 26.35
C ASP A 264 -5.93 -19.68 25.57
N LEU A 265 -5.67 -19.25 24.34
CA LEU A 265 -4.70 -19.89 23.44
C LEU A 265 -3.26 -19.44 23.73
N GLY A 266 -3.04 -18.48 24.62
CA GLY A 266 -1.69 -18.03 25.00
C GLY A 266 -0.96 -17.21 23.93
N ILE A 267 -1.66 -16.76 22.89
CA ILE A 267 -1.14 -16.04 21.73
C ILE A 267 -1.91 -14.73 21.52
N THR A 268 -1.28 -13.73 20.92
CA THR A 268 -1.88 -12.42 20.63
C THR A 268 -1.42 -11.90 19.27
N TYR A 269 -2.20 -10.97 18.69
CA TYR A 269 -1.85 -10.27 17.45
C TYR A 269 -0.73 -9.25 17.67
N ASN A 270 0.02 -8.98 16.60
CA ASN A 270 1.07 -7.95 16.57
C ASN A 270 0.52 -6.66 15.96
N MET A 271 0.26 -5.64 16.77
CA MET A 271 -0.35 -4.38 16.32
C MET A 271 0.65 -3.45 15.61
N GLY A 272 1.62 -4.00 14.88
CA GLY A 272 2.55 -3.23 14.05
C GLY A 272 3.61 -2.45 14.83
N THR A 273 4.10 -1.36 14.21
CA THR A 273 5.29 -0.61 14.66
C THR A 273 5.09 0.91 14.71
N ASP A 274 3.87 1.38 14.54
CA ASP A 274 3.47 2.76 14.27
C ASP A 274 3.97 3.23 12.89
N SER A 275 3.85 2.35 11.89
CA SER A 275 4.44 2.54 10.55
C SER A 275 3.68 3.54 9.67
N GLY A 276 2.36 3.66 9.86
CA GLY A 276 1.46 4.32 8.93
C GLY A 276 0.78 3.31 8.01
N LEU A 277 -0.44 3.65 7.58
CA LEU A 277 -1.14 2.87 6.57
C LEU A 277 -0.50 3.12 5.20
N GLU A 278 -0.30 2.03 4.48
CA GLU A 278 0.13 2.00 3.08
C GLU A 278 -0.89 1.15 2.31
N HIS A 279 -1.01 1.41 1.01
CA HIS A 279 -1.95 0.79 0.08
C HIS A 279 -1.24 0.13 -1.10
N ASN A 280 0.09 0.03 -1.05
CA ASN A 280 0.95 -0.58 -2.03
C ASN A 280 2.16 -1.23 -1.34
N PHE A 281 2.74 -2.24 -1.99
CA PHE A 281 3.94 -2.90 -1.49
C PHE A 281 4.75 -3.51 -2.63
N VAL A 282 6.07 -3.36 -2.59
CA VAL A 282 6.98 -4.01 -3.55
C VAL A 282 7.73 -5.14 -2.86
N ASP A 283 7.44 -6.37 -3.26
CA ASP A 283 8.23 -7.51 -2.87
C ASP A 283 9.38 -7.74 -3.86
N THR A 284 10.62 -7.67 -3.38
CA THR A 284 11.83 -7.91 -4.18
C THR A 284 12.45 -9.29 -3.92
N ASP A 285 11.94 -10.06 -2.96
CA ASP A 285 12.41 -11.40 -2.62
C ASP A 285 11.70 -12.48 -3.47
N VAL A 286 11.66 -12.28 -4.78
CA VAL A 286 10.93 -13.17 -5.69
C VAL A 286 11.83 -13.77 -6.77
N THR A 287 11.48 -14.98 -7.19
CA THR A 287 12.17 -15.69 -8.27
C THR A 287 11.32 -15.69 -9.53
N ASN A 288 11.86 -15.23 -10.65
CA ASN A 288 11.14 -15.19 -11.91
C ASN A 288 10.66 -16.58 -12.36
N GLY A 289 9.40 -16.63 -12.81
CA GLY A 289 8.69 -17.82 -13.27
C GLY A 289 8.11 -18.70 -12.17
N ARG A 290 8.36 -18.37 -10.90
CA ARG A 290 7.70 -19.00 -9.76
C ARG A 290 6.35 -18.34 -9.54
N THR A 291 5.33 -19.16 -9.34
CA THR A 291 4.02 -18.68 -8.93
C THR A 291 4.05 -18.31 -7.46
N TYR A 292 3.64 -17.09 -7.16
CA TYR A 292 3.40 -16.60 -5.82
C TYR A 292 1.93 -16.25 -5.64
N TYR A 293 1.44 -16.45 -4.43
CA TYR A 293 0.13 -16.08 -3.95
C TYR A 293 0.31 -15.01 -2.88
N TYR A 294 -0.38 -13.89 -3.04
CA TYR A 294 -0.40 -12.80 -2.09
C TYR A 294 -1.79 -12.62 -1.53
N ALA A 295 -1.86 -12.15 -0.29
CA ALA A 295 -3.10 -11.72 0.32
C ALA A 295 -2.87 -10.47 1.17
N VAL A 296 -3.88 -9.61 1.28
CA VAL A 296 -3.89 -8.47 2.19
C VAL A 296 -5.05 -8.64 3.15
N ALA A 297 -4.76 -8.95 4.42
CA ALA A 297 -5.78 -9.05 5.45
C ALA A 297 -5.90 -7.71 6.19
N SER A 298 -7.13 -7.22 6.35
CA SER A 298 -7.43 -6.11 7.25
C SER A 298 -7.65 -6.63 8.67
N ILE A 299 -7.08 -5.93 9.65
CA ILE A 299 -7.09 -6.28 11.07
C ILE A 299 -7.81 -5.14 11.82
N ASP A 300 -8.70 -5.50 12.73
CA ASP A 300 -9.33 -4.54 13.65
C ASP A 300 -8.44 -4.26 14.88
N GLN A 301 -8.90 -3.37 15.74
CA GLN A 301 -8.24 -3.00 16.98
C GLN A 301 -8.45 -4.03 18.08
N GLY A 302 -9.50 -4.85 18.00
CA GLY A 302 -10.09 -5.47 19.18
C GLY A 302 -10.46 -4.40 20.22
N TYR A 303 -10.35 -4.73 21.51
CA TYR A 303 -10.52 -3.73 22.56
C TYR A 303 -9.74 -4.07 23.83
N HIS A 304 -9.08 -3.06 24.39
CA HIS A 304 -8.59 -3.10 25.76
C HIS A 304 -8.50 -1.66 26.28
N PRO A 305 -9.04 -1.33 27.47
CA PRO A 305 -9.14 0.05 27.95
C PRO A 305 -7.78 0.77 28.08
N ASP A 306 -6.73 0.05 28.44
CA ASP A 306 -5.37 0.62 28.55
C ASP A 306 -4.63 0.75 27.20
N PHE A 307 -5.20 0.23 26.11
CA PHE A 307 -4.56 0.18 24.79
C PHE A 307 -5.38 0.97 23.76
N TYR A 308 -6.67 0.67 23.62
CA TYR A 308 -7.64 1.40 22.81
C TYR A 308 -8.77 1.96 23.69
N PRO A 309 -8.58 3.11 24.35
CA PRO A 309 -9.54 3.63 25.32
C PRO A 309 -10.85 4.17 24.69
N ASP A 310 -10.79 4.67 23.46
CA ASP A 310 -11.86 5.49 22.86
C ASP A 310 -12.33 4.93 21.50
N ILE A 311 -12.84 3.70 21.49
CA ILE A 311 -13.28 3.03 20.24
C ILE A 311 -14.78 3.18 19.93
N SER A 312 -15.62 3.30 20.97
CA SER A 312 -17.07 3.32 20.82
C SER A 312 -17.70 4.13 21.95
N PRO A 313 -18.84 4.81 21.69
CA PRO A 313 -19.57 5.55 22.72
C PRO A 313 -20.28 4.64 23.73
N LYS A 314 -20.35 3.32 23.47
CA LYS A 314 -21.00 2.36 24.37
C LYS A 314 -20.20 2.24 25.68
N GLU A 315 -20.90 2.33 26.80
CA GLU A 315 -20.30 2.08 28.12
C GLU A 315 -20.09 0.58 28.38
N ASN A 316 -19.12 0.23 29.23
CA ASN A 316 -18.87 -1.14 29.71
C ASN A 316 -18.51 -2.17 28.63
N LEU A 317 -17.79 -1.75 27.58
CA LEU A 317 -17.22 -2.66 26.59
C LEU A 317 -16.33 -3.72 27.27
N LEU A 318 -16.39 -4.95 26.76
CA LEU A 318 -15.58 -6.06 27.24
C LEU A 318 -14.29 -6.17 26.41
N PRO A 319 -13.10 -6.32 27.03
CA PRO A 319 -11.88 -6.53 26.28
C PRO A 319 -11.98 -7.74 25.35
N ILE A 320 -11.56 -7.58 24.09
CA ILE A 320 -11.60 -8.62 23.07
C ILE A 320 -10.30 -8.64 22.27
N SER A 321 -9.92 -9.82 21.79
CA SER A 321 -8.79 -9.97 20.88
C SER A 321 -9.12 -9.43 19.49
N PRO A 322 -8.13 -8.93 18.73
CA PRO A 322 -8.36 -8.48 17.37
C PRO A 322 -8.80 -9.61 16.43
N THR A 323 -9.51 -9.26 15.36
CA THR A 323 -9.88 -10.20 14.30
C THR A 323 -9.32 -9.79 12.93
N GLU A 324 -9.07 -10.79 12.07
CA GLU A 324 -8.56 -10.59 10.72
C GLU A 324 -9.60 -10.94 9.66
N SER A 325 -9.67 -10.16 8.59
CA SER A 325 -10.49 -10.49 7.43
C SER A 325 -10.04 -11.81 6.80
N PRO A 326 -10.94 -12.66 6.31
CA PRO A 326 -10.56 -13.95 5.75
C PRO A 326 -9.69 -13.79 4.49
N VAL A 327 -8.75 -14.71 4.30
CA VAL A 327 -7.90 -14.79 3.10
C VAL A 327 -8.04 -16.17 2.48
N THR A 328 -8.84 -16.30 1.41
CA THR A 328 -9.17 -17.61 0.82
C THR A 328 -8.89 -17.65 -0.67
N ILE A 329 -8.16 -18.69 -1.10
CA ILE A 329 -8.08 -19.12 -2.49
C ILE A 329 -8.68 -20.52 -2.58
N GLN A 330 -9.76 -20.66 -3.35
CA GLN A 330 -10.38 -21.96 -3.55
C GLN A 330 -9.53 -22.77 -4.54
N ILE A 331 -9.33 -24.05 -4.22
CA ILE A 331 -8.58 -24.99 -5.05
C ILE A 331 -9.46 -26.16 -5.50
N ASP A 332 -9.15 -26.72 -6.67
CA ASP A 332 -9.75 -27.98 -7.11
C ASP A 332 -9.06 -29.20 -6.45
N PRO A 333 -9.58 -30.43 -6.65
CA PRO A 333 -8.95 -31.65 -6.10
C PRO A 333 -7.54 -31.94 -6.60
N LEU A 334 -7.08 -31.25 -7.65
CA LEU A 334 -5.71 -31.35 -8.12
C LEU A 334 -4.81 -30.31 -7.43
N GLY A 335 -5.37 -29.32 -6.73
CA GLY A 335 -4.64 -28.24 -6.08
C GLY A 335 -4.38 -27.04 -6.98
N ARG A 336 -5.21 -26.84 -8.01
CA ARG A 336 -5.16 -25.66 -8.88
C ARG A 336 -6.11 -24.59 -8.35
N PRO A 337 -5.70 -23.31 -8.28
CA PRO A 337 -6.60 -22.25 -7.85
C PRO A 337 -7.74 -22.06 -8.86
N ILE A 338 -8.97 -22.00 -8.36
CA ILE A 338 -10.20 -21.84 -9.17
C ILE A 338 -10.96 -20.56 -8.88
N ALA A 339 -10.82 -20.00 -7.68
CA ALA A 339 -11.44 -18.74 -7.29
C ALA A 339 -10.60 -18.01 -6.23
N PHE A 340 -10.63 -16.69 -6.27
CA PHE A 340 -9.86 -15.80 -5.40
C PHE A 340 -10.83 -14.91 -4.62
N SER A 341 -10.60 -14.75 -3.31
CA SER A 341 -11.20 -13.65 -2.55
C SER A 341 -10.67 -12.30 -3.07
N PRO A 342 -11.43 -11.20 -2.93
CA PRO A 342 -11.05 -9.88 -3.46
C PRO A 342 -9.69 -9.37 -2.98
N ASN A 343 -9.26 -9.79 -1.80
CA ASN A 343 -7.99 -9.43 -1.18
C ASN A 343 -6.86 -10.43 -1.45
N THR A 344 -6.99 -11.31 -2.44
CA THR A 344 -5.99 -12.34 -2.78
C THR A 344 -5.63 -12.28 -4.26
N ALA A 345 -4.37 -12.55 -4.60
CA ALA A 345 -3.89 -12.50 -5.97
C ALA A 345 -2.84 -13.59 -6.25
N MET A 346 -2.83 -14.10 -7.48
CA MET A 346 -1.78 -14.98 -7.99
C MET A 346 -0.95 -14.23 -9.02
N VAL A 347 0.37 -14.28 -8.88
CA VAL A 347 1.29 -13.55 -9.75
C VAL A 347 2.54 -14.38 -10.03
N ILE A 348 3.08 -14.21 -11.24
CA ILE A 348 4.33 -14.83 -11.66
C ILE A 348 5.25 -13.69 -12.12
N PRO A 349 6.28 -13.30 -11.34
CA PRO A 349 7.28 -12.35 -11.82
C PRO A 349 8.03 -12.94 -13.01
N THR A 350 8.37 -12.13 -14.00
CA THR A 350 9.01 -12.60 -15.25
C THR A 350 10.19 -11.73 -15.65
N GLU A 351 11.12 -12.29 -16.42
CA GLU A 351 12.19 -11.51 -17.04
C GLU A 351 11.66 -10.55 -18.10
N PRO A 352 12.34 -9.41 -18.33
CA PRO A 352 11.97 -8.53 -19.43
C PRO A 352 12.17 -9.25 -20.77
N ALA A 353 11.36 -8.88 -21.76
CA ALA A 353 11.47 -9.42 -23.12
C ALA A 353 12.82 -9.10 -23.76
N GLY A 354 13.22 -9.95 -24.69
CA GLY A 354 14.25 -9.59 -25.66
C GLY A 354 13.73 -8.44 -26.54
N GLY A 355 14.32 -7.26 -26.40
CA GLY A 355 13.88 -6.04 -27.08
C GLY A 355 12.89 -5.16 -26.32
N TRP A 356 12.53 -5.52 -25.08
CA TRP A 356 11.74 -4.64 -24.21
C TRP A 356 12.55 -3.40 -23.82
N VAL A 357 11.90 -2.25 -23.91
CA VAL A 357 12.42 -0.98 -23.42
C VAL A 357 11.46 -0.51 -22.33
N GLU A 358 11.99 -0.46 -21.11
CA GLU A 358 11.27 0.05 -19.94
C GLU A 358 10.94 1.53 -20.13
N PRO A 359 9.84 1.99 -19.51
CA PRO A 359 9.45 3.38 -19.55
C PRO A 359 10.54 4.24 -18.91
N GLN A 360 10.61 5.49 -19.35
CA GLN A 360 11.59 6.44 -18.87
C GLN A 360 11.06 7.86 -19.04
N LEU A 361 11.72 8.80 -18.36
CA LEU A 361 11.58 10.21 -18.71
C LEU A 361 11.99 10.42 -20.17
N SER A 362 11.22 11.24 -20.87
CA SER A 362 11.58 11.70 -22.21
C SER A 362 12.93 12.43 -22.21
N GLU A 363 13.52 12.62 -23.40
CA GLU A 363 14.83 13.27 -23.54
C GLU A 363 14.87 14.72 -23.00
N SER A 364 13.73 15.40 -22.90
CA SER A 364 13.63 16.74 -22.29
C SER A 364 13.78 16.70 -20.77
N GLY A 365 13.61 15.53 -20.14
CA GLY A 365 13.72 15.37 -18.70
C GLY A 365 12.61 16.11 -17.94
N ILE A 366 12.98 16.68 -16.80
CA ILE A 366 12.11 17.49 -15.95
C ILE A 366 12.48 18.95 -16.14
N GLU A 367 11.50 19.77 -16.51
CA GLU A 367 11.66 21.20 -16.73
C GLU A 367 11.02 22.01 -15.58
N HIS A 368 11.75 22.98 -15.05
CA HIS A 368 11.21 23.98 -14.12
C HIS A 368 10.68 25.15 -14.94
N VAL A 369 9.35 25.22 -15.10
CA VAL A 369 8.67 26.08 -16.07
C VAL A 369 8.50 27.51 -15.56
N SER A 370 8.20 27.65 -14.27
CA SER A 370 8.00 28.94 -13.61
C SER A 370 8.33 28.85 -12.13
N GLY A 371 8.45 30.02 -11.48
CA GLY A 371 8.80 30.17 -10.08
C GLY A 371 10.29 30.35 -9.84
N PHE A 372 10.66 30.64 -8.60
CA PHE A 372 12.04 30.93 -8.20
C PHE A 372 12.59 29.92 -7.19
N GLY A 373 11.83 28.87 -6.83
CA GLY A 373 12.28 27.83 -5.92
C GLY A 373 13.62 27.23 -6.36
N THR A 374 14.55 27.05 -5.42
CA THR A 374 15.89 26.53 -5.74
C THR A 374 16.02 25.02 -5.61
N GLY A 375 14.98 24.39 -5.07
CA GLY A 375 14.89 22.95 -4.95
C GLY A 375 14.79 22.25 -6.31
N LYS A 376 14.64 20.94 -6.26
CA LYS A 376 14.40 20.11 -7.45
C LYS A 376 13.36 19.03 -7.14
N ILE A 377 12.77 18.48 -8.19
CA ILE A 377 12.01 17.23 -8.10
C ILE A 377 12.75 16.13 -8.85
N SER A 378 12.52 14.88 -8.44
CA SER A 378 12.91 13.68 -9.18
C SER A 378 11.66 12.86 -9.47
N VAL A 379 11.67 12.11 -10.56
CA VAL A 379 10.61 11.17 -10.91
C VAL A 379 11.21 9.78 -10.96
N GLU A 380 10.70 8.88 -10.14
CA GLU A 380 11.06 7.47 -10.14
C GLU A 380 9.89 6.64 -10.66
N ILE A 381 10.16 5.72 -11.59
CA ILE A 381 9.12 4.83 -12.10
C ILE A 381 8.94 3.71 -11.08
N TYR A 382 7.76 3.70 -10.45
CA TYR A 382 7.40 2.74 -9.43
C TYR A 382 6.81 1.48 -10.05
N ASN A 383 5.72 1.60 -10.80
CA ASN A 383 5.08 0.53 -11.56
C ASN A 383 5.11 0.85 -13.07
N PRO A 384 6.03 0.23 -13.83
CA PRO A 384 6.18 0.46 -15.27
C PRO A 384 4.92 0.25 -16.12
N LEU A 385 3.98 -0.60 -15.68
CA LEU A 385 2.79 -0.91 -16.49
C LEU A 385 1.71 0.17 -16.46
N LEU A 386 1.67 0.97 -15.40
CA LEU A 386 0.70 2.05 -15.30
C LEU A 386 1.18 3.32 -16.02
N ILE A 387 2.42 3.31 -16.53
CA ILE A 387 2.99 4.44 -17.26
C ILE A 387 2.33 4.54 -18.64
N ASN A 388 1.63 5.64 -18.84
CA ASN A 388 1.00 5.98 -20.10
C ASN A 388 2.01 6.59 -21.08
N ASP A 389 2.05 6.08 -22.31
CA ASP A 389 3.02 6.52 -23.32
C ASP A 389 2.76 7.94 -23.81
N GLY A 390 3.78 8.80 -23.70
CA GLY A 390 3.74 10.19 -24.17
C GLY A 390 2.90 11.12 -23.31
N HIS A 391 2.46 10.69 -22.12
CA HIS A 391 1.71 11.54 -21.21
C HIS A 391 2.59 12.62 -20.58
N GLN A 392 2.09 13.86 -20.63
CA GLN A 392 2.67 15.01 -19.97
C GLN A 392 2.03 15.25 -18.61
N TYR A 393 2.88 15.47 -17.61
CA TYR A 393 2.52 15.72 -16.23
C TYR A 393 3.06 17.06 -15.76
N ARG A 394 2.39 17.63 -14.77
CA ARG A 394 2.76 18.87 -14.11
C ARG A 394 2.73 18.70 -12.60
N VAL A 395 3.75 19.20 -11.92
CA VAL A 395 3.77 19.32 -10.46
C VAL A 395 3.61 20.80 -10.12
N ILE A 396 2.59 21.08 -9.32
CA ILE A 396 2.18 22.43 -8.91
C ILE A 396 2.27 22.48 -7.38
N PHE A 397 2.60 23.64 -6.83
CA PHE A 397 2.65 23.84 -5.39
C PHE A 397 1.66 24.89 -4.92
N GLU A 398 1.32 24.86 -3.64
CA GLU A 398 0.66 25.95 -2.93
C GLU A 398 1.44 26.24 -1.64
N ASP A 399 1.43 27.50 -1.21
CA ASP A 399 2.15 27.97 -0.04
C ASP A 399 1.22 28.56 1.02
N ASP A 400 1.78 28.79 2.21
CA ASP A 400 1.09 29.35 3.37
C ASP A 400 0.78 30.87 3.27
N GLY A 401 1.24 31.55 2.22
CA GLY A 401 1.07 33.00 2.04
C GLY A 401 1.80 33.86 3.07
N SER A 402 2.69 33.27 3.88
CA SER A 402 3.33 33.95 5.01
C SER A 402 4.17 35.17 4.61
N LEU A 403 4.64 35.20 3.36
CA LEU A 403 5.49 36.25 2.82
C LEU A 403 4.78 37.15 1.79
N GLU A 404 3.55 36.82 1.38
CA GLU A 404 2.80 37.51 0.32
C GLU A 404 2.65 39.02 0.60
N ARG A 405 2.45 39.42 1.85
CA ARG A 405 2.38 40.85 2.22
C ARG A 405 3.70 41.61 1.98
N TYR A 406 4.82 40.92 2.07
CA TYR A 406 6.16 41.50 2.03
C TYR A 406 6.83 41.31 0.67
N ASP A 407 6.39 40.31 -0.10
CA ASP A 407 6.90 39.95 -1.41
C ASP A 407 5.85 39.30 -2.34
N SER A 408 4.78 40.03 -2.67
CA SER A 408 3.68 39.50 -3.50
C SER A 408 4.07 39.22 -4.97
N LEU A 409 5.27 39.60 -5.41
CA LEU A 409 5.66 39.56 -6.83
C LEU A 409 6.57 38.39 -7.15
N ASN A 410 7.45 38.01 -6.23
CA ASN A 410 8.49 37.00 -6.49
C ASN A 410 8.41 35.80 -5.55
N TYR A 411 7.92 35.96 -4.32
CA TYR A 411 7.94 34.86 -3.35
C TYR A 411 6.84 34.96 -2.29
N THR A 412 5.84 34.07 -2.33
CA THR A 412 4.60 34.24 -1.55
C THR A 412 4.56 33.56 -0.20
N GLY A 413 5.35 32.50 0.04
CA GLY A 413 5.33 31.78 1.30
C GLY A 413 6.12 30.48 1.27
N ASN A 414 5.96 29.66 2.32
CA ASN A 414 6.58 28.33 2.36
C ASN A 414 5.61 27.28 1.83
N LEU A 415 6.16 26.29 1.12
CA LEU A 415 5.43 25.12 0.66
C LEU A 415 4.52 24.53 1.74
N ASN A 416 3.24 24.44 1.41
CA ASN A 416 2.20 23.84 2.24
C ASN A 416 1.54 22.65 1.53
N ARG A 417 1.38 22.71 0.20
CA ARG A 417 0.70 21.65 -0.56
C ARG A 417 1.37 21.43 -1.90
N MET A 418 1.33 20.19 -2.38
CA MET A 418 1.80 19.78 -3.70
C MET A 418 0.70 19.03 -4.44
N GLU A 419 0.57 19.28 -5.73
CA GLU A 419 -0.38 18.63 -6.61
C GLU A 419 0.35 18.00 -7.81
N ILE A 420 0.03 16.74 -8.11
CA ILE A 420 0.45 16.05 -9.33
C ILE A 420 -0.74 16.04 -10.29
N TYR A 421 -0.55 16.63 -11.46
CA TYR A 421 -1.59 16.88 -12.44
C TYR A 421 -1.25 16.25 -13.79
N SER A 422 -2.19 15.52 -14.39
CA SER A 422 -2.08 15.04 -15.76
C SER A 422 -2.51 16.15 -16.72
N VAL A 423 -1.55 16.72 -17.45
CA VAL A 423 -1.82 17.74 -18.48
C VAL A 423 -2.56 17.13 -19.67
N THR A 424 -2.28 15.85 -19.94
CA THR A 424 -2.84 15.12 -21.10
C THR A 424 -4.32 14.79 -20.88
N GLU A 425 -4.67 14.30 -19.68
CA GLU A 425 -6.05 13.93 -19.34
C GLU A 425 -6.85 15.07 -18.70
N ASN A 426 -6.19 16.18 -18.38
CA ASN A 426 -6.78 17.33 -17.69
C ASN A 426 -7.44 16.93 -16.35
N THR A 427 -6.72 16.15 -15.54
CA THR A 427 -7.19 15.66 -14.24
C THR A 427 -6.09 15.72 -13.18
N THR A 428 -6.47 15.96 -11.94
CA THR A 428 -5.59 15.86 -10.77
C THR A 428 -5.41 14.39 -10.41
N LEU A 429 -4.15 13.96 -10.26
CA LEU A 429 -3.81 12.57 -9.94
C LEU A 429 -3.58 12.37 -8.45
N ALA A 430 -2.87 13.31 -7.82
CA ALA A 430 -2.55 13.25 -6.40
C ALA A 430 -2.47 14.65 -5.79
N VAL A 431 -2.86 14.75 -4.53
CA VAL A 431 -2.77 15.96 -3.70
C VAL A 431 -2.09 15.60 -2.39
N ILE A 432 -0.98 16.25 -2.10
CA ILE A 432 -0.17 16.02 -0.91
C ILE A 432 -0.21 17.28 -0.05
N ASN A 433 -0.78 17.16 1.15
CA ASN A 433 -0.72 18.21 2.15
C ASN A 433 0.55 18.05 3.00
N GLU A 434 1.18 19.17 3.34
CA GLU A 434 2.45 19.24 4.08
C GLU A 434 3.54 18.32 3.51
N PRO A 435 3.90 18.48 2.22
CA PRO A 435 4.85 17.59 1.58
C PRO A 435 6.23 17.68 2.25
N ARG A 436 6.89 16.53 2.35
CA ARG A 436 8.19 16.33 2.99
C ARG A 436 9.26 16.01 1.95
N ASN A 437 10.48 16.43 2.24
CA ASN A 437 11.62 16.10 1.40
C ASN A 437 11.92 14.61 1.44
N GLU A 438 12.27 14.07 0.27
CA GLU A 438 12.68 12.67 0.10
C GLU A 438 11.65 11.67 0.61
N ASP A 439 10.38 12.09 0.67
CA ASP A 439 9.29 11.26 1.12
C ASP A 439 8.98 10.19 0.07
N LEU A 440 8.95 8.95 0.54
CA LEU A 440 8.70 7.77 -0.27
C LEU A 440 7.28 7.23 -0.04
N SER A 441 6.42 8.00 0.64
CA SER A 441 5.00 7.73 0.84
C SER A 441 4.24 7.58 -0.48
N GLU A 442 3.19 6.79 -0.45
CA GLU A 442 2.30 6.55 -1.59
C GLU A 442 1.51 7.76 -2.05
N ASN A 443 1.32 8.76 -1.19
CA ASN A 443 0.69 10.02 -1.58
C ASN A 443 1.43 10.71 -2.74
N TYR A 444 2.70 10.34 -2.98
CA TYR A 444 3.54 10.85 -4.06
C TYR A 444 3.49 9.99 -5.33
N ILE A 445 2.74 8.87 -5.32
CA ILE A 445 2.61 7.95 -6.46
C ILE A 445 1.38 8.35 -7.29
N ALA A 446 1.56 8.47 -8.60
CA ALA A 446 0.52 8.75 -9.57
C ALA A 446 0.80 7.98 -10.86
N GLU A 447 -0.21 7.33 -11.44
CA GLU A 447 -0.09 6.59 -12.73
C GLU A 447 1.20 5.74 -12.85
N GLY A 448 1.62 5.07 -11.76
CA GLY A 448 2.81 4.21 -11.75
C GLY A 448 4.16 4.89 -11.61
N PHE A 449 4.25 6.21 -11.51
CA PHE A 449 5.49 6.90 -11.14
C PHE A 449 5.34 7.57 -9.76
N ARG A 450 6.47 7.92 -9.16
CA ARG A 450 6.58 8.62 -7.89
C ARG A 450 7.35 9.91 -8.08
N VAL A 451 6.85 10.99 -7.52
CA VAL A 451 7.56 12.28 -7.47
C VAL A 451 8.30 12.38 -6.14
N ILE A 452 9.61 12.59 -6.17
CA ILE A 452 10.43 12.79 -4.97
C ILE A 452 10.81 14.27 -4.90
N LEU A 453 10.48 14.88 -3.78
CA LEU A 453 10.68 16.31 -3.54
C LEU A 453 12.03 16.57 -2.87
N TYR A 454 12.80 17.53 -3.39
CA TYR A 454 13.99 18.10 -2.75
C TYR A 454 13.80 19.61 -2.64
N ASN A 455 12.90 20.01 -1.75
CA ASN A 455 12.62 21.41 -1.48
C ASN A 455 13.69 22.01 -0.58
N ASP A 456 14.21 23.17 -0.93
CA ASP A 456 15.16 23.87 -0.07
C ASP A 456 14.42 24.62 1.04
N THR A 457 15.04 24.75 2.21
CA THR A 457 14.59 25.73 3.21
C THR A 457 15.27 27.07 2.96
N THR A 458 14.59 28.15 3.33
CA THR A 458 15.10 29.52 3.19
C THR A 458 16.41 29.70 3.95
N ALA A 459 17.50 29.94 3.22
CA ALA A 459 18.84 30.09 3.77
C ALA A 459 19.75 30.90 2.83
N TYR A 460 20.81 31.51 3.38
CA TYR A 460 21.91 32.05 2.58
C TYR A 460 22.70 30.91 1.90
N ASP A 461 22.94 31.04 0.59
CA ASP A 461 23.73 30.08 -0.20
C ASP A 461 25.16 30.61 -0.36
N GLU A 462 26.05 30.22 0.56
CA GLU A 462 27.45 30.66 0.56
C GLU A 462 28.20 30.18 -0.70
N GLU A 463 27.90 28.98 -1.21
CA GLU A 463 28.60 28.40 -2.36
C GLU A 463 28.28 29.14 -3.66
N LYS A 464 27.06 29.65 -3.80
CA LYS A 464 26.63 30.42 -4.99
C LYS A 464 26.78 31.93 -4.82
N SER A 465 27.09 32.40 -3.63
CA SER A 465 27.34 33.81 -3.34
C SER A 465 28.79 34.17 -3.57
N GLY A 466 29.05 35.40 -4.04
CA GLY A 466 30.41 35.86 -4.29
C GLY A 466 30.51 36.99 -5.31
N TRP A 467 31.73 37.45 -5.54
CA TRP A 467 32.02 38.52 -6.50
C TRP A 467 31.84 38.03 -7.93
N ILE A 468 30.82 38.54 -8.63
CA ILE A 468 30.57 38.26 -10.05
C ILE A 468 31.32 39.22 -10.97
N HIS A 469 31.70 40.39 -10.43
CA HIS A 469 32.59 41.35 -11.06
C HIS A 469 33.55 41.89 -10.01
N GLY A 470 34.85 41.96 -10.34
CA GLY A 470 35.91 42.33 -9.41
C GLY A 470 36.71 41.12 -8.90
N ASN A 471 37.72 41.39 -8.08
CA ASN A 471 38.59 40.38 -7.47
C ASN A 471 38.77 40.57 -5.96
N SER A 472 37.86 41.32 -5.34
CA SER A 472 37.81 41.49 -3.89
C SER A 472 37.71 40.15 -3.17
N GLN A 473 38.35 40.07 -2.01
CA GLN A 473 38.32 38.88 -1.16
C GLN A 473 37.36 39.02 0.03
N LEU A 474 36.67 40.17 0.15
CA LEU A 474 35.72 40.42 1.23
C LEU A 474 34.52 39.46 1.10
N MET A 475 34.19 38.73 2.16
CA MET A 475 33.09 37.76 2.17
C MET A 475 31.89 38.33 2.94
N ALA A 476 30.69 38.08 2.44
CA ALA A 476 29.46 38.32 3.18
C ALA A 476 29.08 37.07 3.96
N THR A 477 28.82 37.20 5.26
CA THR A 477 28.34 36.12 6.12
C THR A 477 26.96 36.47 6.63
N ASP A 478 25.99 35.56 6.49
CA ASP A 478 24.67 35.74 7.10
C ASP A 478 24.77 35.62 8.63
N ILE A 479 24.26 36.64 9.33
CA ILE A 479 24.17 36.72 10.79
C ILE A 479 22.73 36.95 11.25
N SER A 480 21.76 36.69 10.38
CA SER A 480 20.34 36.77 10.69
C SER A 480 19.95 35.70 11.73
N SER A 481 19.04 36.05 12.63
CA SER A 481 18.51 35.15 13.66
C SER A 481 17.09 34.72 13.30
N PRO A 482 16.83 33.42 13.08
CA PRO A 482 15.49 32.92 12.82
C PRO A 482 14.50 33.38 13.90
N GLY A 483 13.42 34.05 13.49
CA GLY A 483 12.39 34.60 14.38
C GLY A 483 12.57 36.07 14.80
N GLN A 484 13.73 36.69 14.53
CA GLN A 484 13.92 38.15 14.64
C GLN A 484 13.86 38.82 13.27
N GLU A 485 14.55 38.26 12.29
CA GLU A 485 14.50 38.66 10.89
C GLU A 485 13.48 37.85 10.09
N LEU A 486 12.87 38.47 9.07
CA LEU A 486 11.87 37.82 8.21
C LEU A 486 12.50 36.89 7.18
N MET A 487 13.77 37.13 6.80
CA MET A 487 14.56 36.30 5.87
C MET A 487 13.84 36.02 4.55
N VAL A 488 13.31 37.04 3.86
CA VAL A 488 12.64 36.84 2.56
C VAL A 488 13.66 36.35 1.52
N PRO A 489 13.47 35.16 0.93
CA PRO A 489 14.52 34.50 0.17
C PRO A 489 14.61 35.06 -1.25
N ARG A 490 15.42 36.12 -1.40
CA ARG A 490 15.66 36.85 -2.65
C ARG A 490 17.15 36.90 -2.96
N ASP A 491 17.46 37.06 -4.23
CA ASP A 491 18.84 37.28 -4.66
C ASP A 491 19.15 38.78 -4.70
N TYR A 492 20.32 39.14 -4.19
CA TYR A 492 20.74 40.54 -4.07
C TYR A 492 22.07 40.78 -4.76
N GLU A 493 22.24 41.98 -5.30
CA GLU A 493 23.52 42.50 -5.77
C GLU A 493 23.93 43.73 -4.96
N ILE A 494 25.13 43.68 -4.40
CA ILE A 494 25.80 44.84 -3.82
C ILE A 494 26.76 45.37 -4.88
N ARG A 495 26.40 46.50 -5.49
CA ARG A 495 27.14 47.12 -6.58
C ARG A 495 28.01 48.24 -6.02
N ILE A 496 29.33 48.08 -6.12
CA ILE A 496 30.31 49.04 -5.61
C ILE A 496 30.48 50.17 -6.63
N MET A 497 30.40 51.40 -6.13
CA MET A 497 30.39 52.63 -6.88
C MET A 497 31.33 53.65 -6.21
N GLY A 498 31.28 54.91 -6.65
CA GLY A 498 31.97 56.01 -5.98
C GLY A 498 31.39 56.34 -4.59
N MET A 499 32.14 57.09 -3.80
CA MET A 499 31.73 57.50 -2.45
C MET A 499 30.44 58.33 -2.47
N ASN A 500 29.53 58.05 -1.52
CA ASN A 500 28.16 58.60 -1.46
C ASN A 500 27.23 58.16 -2.61
N ALA A 501 27.45 56.97 -3.19
CA ALA A 501 26.54 56.38 -4.17
C ALA A 501 25.14 56.08 -3.62
N ASP A 502 25.04 55.88 -2.32
CA ASP A 502 23.76 55.76 -1.62
C ASP A 502 23.83 56.29 -0.19
N THR A 503 22.66 56.38 0.46
CA THR A 503 22.55 56.78 1.86
C THR A 503 21.78 55.74 2.65
N SER A 504 22.45 55.14 3.64
CA SER A 504 21.86 54.21 4.60
C SER A 504 20.76 54.89 5.43
N PHE A 505 19.84 54.09 5.96
CA PHE A 505 18.74 54.55 6.80
C PHE A 505 19.19 55.41 8.01
N ASN A 506 20.32 55.10 8.64
CA ASN A 506 20.90 55.91 9.73
C ASN A 506 21.62 57.20 9.25
N ARG A 507 21.42 57.58 7.97
CA ARG A 507 22.01 58.74 7.29
C ARG A 507 23.51 58.66 7.09
N ARG A 508 24.10 57.47 7.16
CA ARG A 508 25.49 57.26 6.78
C ARG A 508 25.61 57.10 5.26
N PRO A 509 26.58 57.77 4.62
CA PRO A 509 26.85 57.54 3.21
C PRO A 509 27.43 56.14 3.00
N ALA A 510 27.12 55.53 1.85
CA ALA A 510 27.71 54.27 1.41
C ALA A 510 28.27 54.45 0.00
N ASN A 511 29.36 53.74 -0.32
CA ASN A 511 29.91 53.67 -1.68
C ASN A 511 29.22 52.61 -2.55
N PHE A 512 28.16 51.98 -2.08
CA PHE A 512 27.47 50.90 -2.80
C PHE A 512 25.96 51.12 -2.85
N GLN A 513 25.32 50.41 -3.77
CA GLN A 513 23.88 50.27 -3.85
C GLN A 513 23.49 48.79 -3.75
N ILE A 514 22.36 48.49 -3.11
CA ILE A 514 21.83 47.14 -3.02
C ILE A 514 20.62 47.01 -3.92
N TRP A 515 20.62 45.99 -4.76
CA TRP A 515 19.57 45.70 -5.72
C TRP A 515 19.02 44.30 -5.49
N ASP A 516 17.70 44.19 -5.51
CA ASP A 516 17.00 42.93 -5.68
C ASP A 516 17.12 42.51 -7.14
N VAL A 517 17.57 41.28 -7.38
CA VAL A 517 17.77 40.71 -8.70
C VAL A 517 17.14 39.32 -8.84
N THR A 518 16.19 39.00 -7.96
CA THR A 518 15.47 37.71 -7.99
C THR A 518 14.78 37.49 -9.33
N ASP A 519 14.08 38.51 -9.83
CA ASP A 519 13.65 38.60 -11.23
C ASP A 519 14.65 39.47 -12.02
N PRO A 520 15.51 38.88 -12.88
CA PRO A 520 16.47 39.63 -13.67
C PRO A 520 15.85 40.62 -14.66
N GLN A 521 14.57 40.44 -15.01
CA GLN A 521 13.86 41.36 -15.93
C GLN A 521 13.40 42.64 -15.23
N ASN A 522 13.19 42.59 -13.92
CA ASN A 522 12.64 43.71 -13.14
C ASN A 522 13.45 43.98 -11.85
N PRO A 523 14.77 44.23 -11.93
CA PRO A 523 15.57 44.51 -10.74
C PRO A 523 15.19 45.87 -10.15
N PHE A 524 15.16 45.96 -8.82
CA PHE A 524 14.86 47.20 -8.12
C PHE A 524 15.78 47.44 -6.93
N LYS A 525 15.94 48.71 -6.57
CA LYS A 525 16.85 49.14 -5.52
C LYS A 525 16.21 48.98 -4.13
N LEU A 526 16.96 48.39 -3.18
CA LEU A 526 16.52 48.17 -1.81
C LEU A 526 17.05 49.23 -0.84
N SER A 527 16.33 49.42 0.26
CA SER A 527 16.78 50.23 1.39
C SER A 527 17.49 49.36 2.42
N PHE A 528 18.53 49.90 3.05
CA PHE A 528 19.35 49.18 4.02
C PHE A 528 19.78 50.08 5.19
N LEU A 529 20.13 49.44 6.30
CA LEU A 529 20.88 50.02 7.41
C LEU A 529 22.33 49.54 7.31
N TYR A 530 23.25 50.49 7.28
CA TYR A 530 24.68 50.27 7.23
C TYR A 530 25.31 50.68 8.56
N ILE A 531 25.85 49.71 9.28
CA ILE A 531 26.69 49.93 10.46
C ILE A 531 28.13 49.88 9.97
N ASP A 532 28.58 51.07 9.63
CA ASP A 532 29.90 51.39 9.10
C ASP A 532 30.92 51.47 10.26
N ASN A 533 31.81 50.50 10.33
CA ASN A 533 32.78 50.32 11.40
C ASN A 533 34.19 50.74 10.94
N ALA A 534 35.14 50.81 11.87
CA ALA A 534 36.54 50.99 11.49
C ALA A 534 37.00 49.77 10.65
N PRO A 535 37.90 49.92 9.66
CA PRO A 535 38.93 50.96 9.58
C PRO A 535 38.65 52.17 8.67
N GLU A 536 37.79 52.06 7.64
CA GLU A 536 37.51 53.16 6.70
C GLU A 536 36.01 53.45 6.59
N PHE A 537 35.60 54.68 6.88
CA PHE A 537 34.18 55.03 6.91
C PHE A 537 33.63 55.42 5.54
N GLY A 538 32.42 54.93 5.23
CA GLY A 538 31.67 55.27 4.01
C GLY A 538 32.02 54.41 2.79
N VAL A 539 32.85 53.38 2.98
CA VAL A 539 33.19 52.36 1.98
C VAL A 539 32.97 50.97 2.57
N LEU A 540 32.38 50.05 1.78
CA LEU A 540 32.18 48.68 2.27
C LEU A 540 33.51 48.01 2.58
N ASP A 541 33.68 47.62 3.84
CA ASP A 541 34.94 47.06 4.32
C ASP A 541 34.78 46.00 5.42
N GLU A 542 35.90 45.46 5.90
CA GLU A 542 35.95 44.51 7.02
C GLU A 542 35.26 45.05 8.28
N GLY A 543 34.48 44.21 8.94
CA GLY A 543 33.78 44.50 10.19
C GLY A 543 32.47 45.26 9.99
N ASP A 544 32.12 45.60 8.75
CA ASP A 544 30.86 46.26 8.44
C ASP A 544 29.66 45.33 8.56
N LEU A 545 28.50 45.92 8.86
CA LEU A 545 27.24 45.19 8.93
C LEU A 545 26.20 45.87 8.05
N ILE A 546 25.54 45.09 7.20
CA ILE A 546 24.42 45.53 6.38
C ILE A 546 23.17 44.81 6.85
N THR A 547 22.09 45.56 7.03
CA THR A 547 20.76 45.04 7.33
C THR A 547 19.78 45.49 6.25
N LEU A 548 19.14 44.55 5.58
CA LEU A 548 18.19 44.80 4.49
C LEU A 548 16.77 45.02 5.04
N PHE A 549 15.99 45.88 4.38
CA PHE A 549 14.58 46.11 4.73
C PHE A 549 13.64 45.91 3.54
N ASN A 550 12.41 45.47 3.84
CA ASN A 550 11.37 45.25 2.83
C ASN A 550 10.97 46.53 2.09
N ASN A 551 10.74 47.63 2.83
CA ASN A 551 10.45 48.94 2.27
C ASN A 551 10.74 50.05 3.30
N PRO A 552 10.85 51.33 2.86
CA PRO A 552 11.16 52.45 3.76
C PRO A 552 10.11 52.75 4.85
N THR A 553 8.87 52.28 4.64
CA THR A 553 7.70 52.60 5.47
C THR A 553 7.51 51.59 6.60
N GLU A 554 7.41 50.30 6.28
CA GLU A 554 7.18 49.21 7.23
C GLU A 554 8.46 48.76 7.94
N ARG A 555 9.62 48.87 7.27
CA ARG A 555 10.97 48.61 7.83
C ARG A 555 11.10 47.24 8.50
N LYS A 556 10.50 46.22 7.91
CA LYS A 556 10.72 44.84 8.35
C LYS A 556 12.11 44.40 7.91
N THR A 557 12.89 43.94 8.86
CA THR A 557 14.24 43.43 8.62
C THR A 557 14.17 42.14 7.82
N LEU A 558 14.87 42.09 6.70
CA LEU A 558 14.94 40.93 5.81
C LEU A 558 16.12 40.05 6.19
N TRP A 559 17.34 40.51 5.87
CA TRP A 559 18.58 39.79 6.11
C TRP A 559 19.59 40.72 6.75
N ARG A 560 20.54 40.14 7.48
CA ARG A 560 21.67 40.84 8.06
C ARG A 560 22.96 40.12 7.71
N PHE A 561 23.89 40.86 7.13
CA PHE A 561 25.18 40.36 6.70
C PHE A 561 26.32 41.06 7.44
N SER A 562 27.34 40.30 7.86
CA SER A 562 28.65 40.83 8.22
C SER A 562 29.62 40.68 7.06
N PHE A 563 30.56 41.60 6.96
CA PHE A 563 31.56 41.61 5.90
C PHE A 563 32.94 41.45 6.50
N ASP A 564 33.60 40.35 6.19
CA ASP A 564 34.86 39.98 6.82
C ASP A 564 35.80 39.36 5.79
N PHE A 565 37.11 39.58 5.91
CA PHE A 565 38.09 38.90 5.07
C PHE A 565 38.36 37.47 5.59
N PRO A 566 38.72 36.53 4.71
CA PRO A 566 39.05 35.16 5.11
C PRO A 566 40.19 35.14 6.15
N ALA A 567 40.00 34.34 7.20
CA ALA A 567 41.02 34.16 8.23
C ALA A 567 42.30 33.54 7.65
N GLY A 568 43.46 34.03 8.09
CA GLY A 568 44.77 33.48 7.73
C GLY A 568 45.48 34.12 6.52
N ILE A 569 44.87 35.14 5.90
CA ILE A 569 45.52 36.02 4.91
C ILE A 569 46.09 37.24 5.65
N ASP A 570 47.33 37.65 5.33
CA ASP A 570 47.91 38.86 5.89
C ASP A 570 47.08 40.08 5.44
N THR A 571 46.75 40.97 6.38
CA THR A 571 45.98 42.21 6.13
C THR A 571 46.55 43.08 5.00
N SER A 572 47.85 42.98 4.73
CA SER A 572 48.53 43.69 3.64
C SER A 572 48.28 43.09 2.25
N GLU A 573 47.79 41.85 2.17
CA GLU A 573 47.45 41.15 0.94
C GLU A 573 45.95 41.22 0.59
N TRP A 574 45.13 41.84 1.45
CA TRP A 574 43.69 41.97 1.20
C TRP A 574 43.39 42.80 -0.03
N ILE A 575 42.66 42.18 -0.96
CA ILE A 575 42.08 42.87 -2.11
C ILE A 575 40.71 43.39 -1.71
N ARG A 576 40.60 44.71 -1.54
CA ARG A 576 39.36 45.40 -1.14
C ARG A 576 38.43 45.64 -2.34
N PRO A 577 37.12 45.80 -2.10
CA PRO A 577 36.17 46.16 -3.16
C PRO A 577 36.53 47.47 -3.86
N GLN A 578 36.51 47.48 -5.19
CA GLN A 578 36.77 48.65 -6.02
C GLN A 578 35.51 49.14 -6.75
N GLU A 579 35.50 50.41 -7.15
CA GLU A 579 34.40 50.95 -7.97
C GLU A 579 34.24 50.15 -9.26
N GLY A 580 33.02 49.63 -9.50
CA GLY A 580 32.70 48.72 -10.60
C GLY A 580 32.57 47.25 -10.19
N ASP A 581 32.99 46.87 -8.98
CA ASP A 581 32.83 45.51 -8.47
C ASP A 581 31.36 45.23 -8.11
N VAL A 582 30.94 43.96 -8.23
CA VAL A 582 29.59 43.51 -7.89
C VAL A 582 29.66 42.20 -7.10
N LEU A 583 29.15 42.24 -5.88
CA LEU A 583 28.98 41.08 -5.02
C LEU A 583 27.54 40.58 -5.14
N LYS A 584 27.37 39.31 -5.51
CA LYS A 584 26.08 38.64 -5.57
C LYS A 584 25.86 37.83 -4.29
N ILE A 585 24.70 38.03 -3.67
CA ILE A 585 24.20 37.25 -2.54
C ILE A 585 23.04 36.42 -3.08
N VAL A 586 23.16 35.10 -2.95
CA VAL A 586 22.16 34.14 -3.39
C VAL A 586 21.51 33.51 -2.17
N THR A 587 20.19 33.34 -2.21
CA THR A 587 19.46 32.60 -1.18
C THR A 587 18.81 31.36 -1.77
N LYS A 588 18.78 30.31 -0.96
CA LYS A 588 17.91 29.15 -1.19
C LYS A 588 16.45 29.54 -0.96
N LYS A 589 15.56 29.05 -1.82
CA LYS A 589 14.14 29.40 -1.88
C LYS A 589 13.33 28.12 -1.84
N SER A 590 12.43 27.99 -0.87
CA SER A 590 11.45 26.90 -0.83
C SER A 590 10.48 27.05 -2.01
N PHE A 591 9.82 25.99 -2.46
CA PHE A 591 8.81 26.11 -3.51
C PHE A 591 7.59 26.91 -3.03
N ASP A 592 7.05 27.76 -3.91
CA ASP A 592 5.83 28.53 -3.67
C ASP A 592 4.78 28.30 -4.77
N ARG A 593 3.61 28.97 -4.68
CA ARG A 593 2.52 28.80 -5.66
C ARG A 593 2.86 29.19 -7.11
N ASN A 594 3.99 29.84 -7.34
CA ASN A 594 4.45 30.20 -8.68
C ASN A 594 5.37 29.13 -9.28
N ASP A 595 5.87 28.20 -8.46
CA ASP A 595 6.70 27.10 -8.90
C ASP A 595 5.88 26.02 -9.63
N VAL A 596 6.35 25.69 -10.84
CA VAL A 596 5.75 24.66 -11.69
C VAL A 596 6.83 23.81 -12.34
N PHE A 597 6.74 22.49 -12.18
CA PHE A 597 7.56 21.55 -12.95
C PHE A 597 6.71 20.80 -13.96
N GLU A 598 7.27 20.54 -15.14
CA GLU A 598 6.65 19.70 -16.16
C GLU A 598 7.62 18.61 -16.61
N PHE A 599 7.07 17.44 -16.94
CA PHE A 599 7.82 16.34 -17.53
C PHE A 599 6.91 15.45 -18.37
N THR A 600 7.52 14.67 -19.25
CA THR A 600 6.82 13.68 -20.08
C THR A 600 7.44 12.31 -19.84
N LEU A 601 6.59 11.31 -19.63
CA LEU A 601 6.99 9.92 -19.57
C LEU A 601 6.75 9.23 -20.91
N VAL A 602 7.71 8.44 -21.33
CA VAL A 602 7.60 7.53 -22.46
C VAL A 602 7.29 6.14 -21.90
N GLY A 603 6.26 5.51 -22.42
CA GLY A 603 5.75 4.25 -21.92
C GLY A 603 6.59 3.06 -22.34
N ASN A 604 6.12 1.86 -21.99
CA ASN A 604 6.73 0.62 -22.46
C ASN A 604 6.76 0.56 -23.99
N SER A 605 7.89 0.14 -24.56
CA SER A 605 8.00 -0.03 -26.01
C SER A 605 8.82 -1.25 -26.40
N TYR A 606 8.72 -1.63 -27.67
CA TYR A 606 9.44 -2.77 -28.24
C TYR A 606 10.40 -2.35 -29.35
N SER A 607 11.68 -2.66 -29.19
CA SER A 607 12.72 -2.36 -30.18
C SER A 607 13.26 -3.64 -30.83
N ASN A 608 13.09 -3.77 -32.15
CA ASN A 608 13.67 -4.86 -32.93
C ASN A 608 15.21 -4.85 -32.89
N GLU A 609 15.82 -3.67 -32.83
CA GLU A 609 17.28 -3.54 -32.76
C GLU A 609 17.79 -4.03 -31.40
N LYS A 610 17.13 -3.63 -30.32
CA LYS A 610 17.44 -4.15 -28.99
C LYS A 610 17.20 -5.66 -28.91
N ALA A 611 16.08 -6.16 -29.48
CA ALA A 611 15.78 -7.59 -29.53
C ALA A 611 16.91 -8.39 -30.21
N LYS A 612 17.50 -7.84 -31.27
CA LYS A 612 18.62 -8.45 -31.98
C LYS A 612 19.88 -8.52 -31.12
N ASN A 613 20.15 -7.48 -30.33
CA ASN A 613 21.27 -7.46 -29.38
C ASN A 613 21.02 -8.41 -28.19
N ASP A 614 19.76 -8.58 -27.79
CA ASP A 614 19.36 -9.44 -26.67
C ASP A 614 19.27 -10.93 -27.02
N LEU A 615 19.32 -11.31 -28.30
CA LEU A 615 19.21 -12.73 -28.73
C LEU A 615 20.21 -13.65 -28.02
N ASP A 616 21.41 -13.15 -27.71
CA ASP A 616 22.43 -13.96 -27.05
C ASP A 616 22.14 -14.24 -25.57
N ASN A 617 21.24 -13.46 -24.98
CA ASN A 617 20.78 -13.57 -23.60
C ASN A 617 19.59 -14.54 -23.45
N ILE A 618 19.22 -15.29 -24.49
CA ILE A 618 18.24 -16.39 -24.38
C ILE A 618 18.89 -17.59 -23.68
N TYR A 619 18.24 -18.10 -22.65
CA TYR A 619 18.68 -19.29 -21.92
C TYR A 619 17.49 -20.16 -21.47
N THR A 620 17.80 -21.30 -20.86
CA THR A 620 16.81 -22.25 -20.34
C THR A 620 16.87 -22.31 -18.81
N VAL A 621 15.71 -22.42 -18.16
CA VAL A 621 15.60 -22.52 -16.70
C VAL A 621 14.68 -23.69 -16.31
N PRO A 622 15.11 -24.60 -15.42
CA PRO A 622 16.47 -24.76 -14.91
C PRO A 622 17.38 -25.39 -15.98
N ASP A 623 18.67 -25.07 -15.93
CA ASP A 623 19.72 -25.78 -16.66
C ASP A 623 20.91 -26.05 -15.74
N PRO A 624 21.21 -27.32 -15.38
CA PRO A 624 20.50 -28.53 -15.79
C PRO A 624 19.12 -28.66 -15.11
N TYR A 625 18.21 -29.36 -15.76
CA TYR A 625 17.02 -29.91 -15.13
C TYR A 625 17.40 -31.16 -14.33
N VAL A 626 17.20 -31.15 -13.01
CA VAL A 626 17.65 -32.24 -12.11
C VAL A 626 16.48 -32.83 -11.35
N ALA A 627 15.87 -33.88 -11.91
CA ALA A 627 14.77 -34.68 -11.36
C ALA A 627 13.47 -33.93 -11.00
N PHE A 628 13.53 -32.67 -10.57
CA PHE A 628 12.47 -31.75 -10.17
C PHE A 628 12.92 -30.31 -10.42
N ASN A 629 11.97 -29.45 -10.80
CA ASN A 629 12.18 -28.02 -10.93
C ASN A 629 11.37 -27.30 -9.83
N PRO A 630 11.97 -26.44 -8.97
CA PRO A 630 11.23 -25.69 -7.96
C PRO A 630 10.18 -24.69 -8.49
N LEU A 631 10.07 -24.52 -9.80
CA LEU A 631 9.01 -23.77 -10.49
C LEU A 631 7.83 -24.68 -10.94
N GLU A 632 7.94 -25.99 -10.73
CA GLU A 632 6.84 -26.94 -10.91
C GLU A 632 5.81 -26.74 -9.80
N ARG A 633 4.54 -26.94 -10.16
CA ARG A 633 3.44 -26.90 -9.22
C ARG A 633 3.63 -28.01 -8.19
N LYS A 634 3.41 -27.68 -6.91
CA LYS A 634 3.37 -28.67 -5.84
C LYS A 634 2.19 -29.62 -6.08
N VAL A 635 2.46 -30.92 -6.06
CA VAL A 635 1.42 -31.95 -6.19
C VAL A 635 0.75 -32.10 -4.82
N PHE A 636 -0.55 -31.82 -4.77
CA PHE A 636 -1.36 -31.96 -3.55
C PHE A 636 -1.98 -33.36 -3.45
N ASN A 637 -2.36 -33.95 -4.58
CA ASN A 637 -2.96 -35.27 -4.64
C ASN A 637 -1.93 -36.31 -5.11
N PRO A 638 -1.57 -37.31 -4.29
CA PRO A 638 -0.67 -38.39 -4.67
C PRO A 638 -1.10 -39.16 -5.93
N ASP A 639 -2.40 -39.20 -6.23
CA ASP A 639 -2.97 -39.89 -7.40
C ASP A 639 -2.60 -39.21 -8.74
N GLU A 640 -2.14 -37.96 -8.71
CA GLU A 640 -1.62 -37.25 -9.89
C GLU A 640 -0.24 -37.80 -10.32
N GLY A 641 0.38 -38.64 -9.50
CA GLY A 641 1.71 -39.17 -9.72
C GLY A 641 2.78 -38.10 -9.52
N ARG A 642 3.71 -37.99 -10.47
CA ARG A 642 4.90 -37.11 -10.33
C ARG A 642 4.60 -35.63 -10.65
N GLY A 643 3.39 -35.31 -11.10
CA GLY A 643 2.99 -33.95 -11.49
C GLY A 643 3.69 -33.44 -12.77
N ASP A 644 3.46 -32.16 -13.06
CA ASP A 644 3.97 -31.48 -14.24
C ASP A 644 5.51 -31.40 -14.26
N ARG A 645 6.10 -31.54 -15.45
CA ARG A 645 7.52 -31.25 -15.68
C ARG A 645 7.64 -29.90 -16.36
N ARG A 646 8.66 -29.12 -16.03
CA ARG A 646 8.81 -27.80 -16.66
C ARG A 646 10.26 -27.39 -16.89
N ILE A 647 10.58 -27.04 -18.13
CA ILE A 647 11.73 -26.22 -18.51
C ILE A 647 11.21 -25.00 -19.27
N ASP A 648 11.74 -23.83 -18.94
CA ASP A 648 11.35 -22.58 -19.56
C ASP A 648 12.47 -22.05 -20.45
N PHE A 649 12.12 -21.59 -21.64
CA PHE A 649 12.97 -20.72 -22.47
C PHE A 649 12.65 -19.28 -22.12
N VAL A 650 13.66 -18.49 -21.76
CA VAL A 650 13.47 -17.13 -21.24
C VAL A 650 14.17 -16.09 -22.11
N ASN A 651 13.73 -14.83 -21.95
CA ASN A 651 14.20 -13.68 -22.73
C ASN A 651 13.97 -13.85 -24.24
N LEU A 652 12.84 -14.48 -24.60
CA LEU A 652 12.47 -14.67 -25.99
C LEU A 652 11.99 -13.34 -26.60
N PRO A 653 12.26 -13.09 -27.90
CA PRO A 653 11.60 -12.02 -28.63
C PRO A 653 10.08 -12.24 -28.68
N ARG A 654 9.29 -11.17 -28.89
CA ARG A 654 7.81 -11.23 -28.98
C ARG A 654 7.27 -12.35 -29.86
N GLN A 655 7.94 -12.62 -30.98
CA GLN A 655 7.58 -13.68 -31.92
C GLN A 655 8.79 -14.52 -32.27
N CYS A 656 8.75 -15.81 -31.93
CA CYS A 656 9.79 -16.75 -32.33
C CYS A 656 9.31 -18.20 -32.30
N THR A 657 10.04 -19.06 -33.01
CA THR A 657 9.86 -20.51 -32.98
C THR A 657 11.05 -21.16 -32.27
N VAL A 658 10.80 -21.98 -31.25
CA VAL A 658 11.81 -22.77 -30.53
C VAL A 658 11.77 -24.22 -31.00
N LYS A 659 12.83 -24.69 -31.65
CA LYS A 659 12.99 -26.08 -32.09
C LYS A 659 13.98 -26.81 -31.20
N ILE A 660 13.60 -27.96 -30.66
CA ILE A 660 14.40 -28.74 -29.71
C ILE A 660 14.90 -30.01 -30.40
N PHE A 661 16.19 -30.32 -30.25
CA PHE A 661 16.88 -31.43 -30.90
C PHE A 661 17.65 -32.27 -29.89
N THR A 662 17.78 -33.57 -30.20
CA THR A 662 18.73 -34.45 -29.51
C THR A 662 20.17 -34.11 -29.92
N SER A 663 21.15 -34.64 -29.18
CA SER A 663 22.57 -34.56 -29.55
C SER A 663 22.92 -35.17 -30.91
N SER A 664 22.07 -36.05 -31.44
CA SER A 664 22.20 -36.62 -32.79
C SER A 664 21.51 -35.79 -33.89
N GLY A 665 20.94 -34.63 -33.55
CA GLY A 665 20.25 -33.73 -34.48
C GLY A 665 18.80 -34.15 -34.82
N ARG A 666 18.18 -35.05 -34.07
CA ARG A 666 16.77 -35.43 -34.28
C ARG A 666 15.86 -34.41 -33.63
N LEU A 667 14.88 -33.90 -34.38
CA LEU A 667 13.85 -33.00 -33.86
C LEU A 667 12.98 -33.72 -32.83
N VAL A 668 12.87 -33.12 -31.64
CA VAL A 668 12.12 -33.61 -30.47
C VAL A 668 10.76 -32.92 -30.43
N GLN A 669 10.76 -31.59 -30.52
CA GLN A 669 9.58 -30.75 -30.40
C GLN A 669 9.80 -29.40 -31.10
N THR A 670 8.72 -28.79 -31.58
CA THR A 670 8.68 -27.40 -32.04
C THR A 670 7.64 -26.65 -31.21
N LEU A 671 8.03 -25.50 -30.66
CA LEU A 671 7.18 -24.65 -29.84
C LEU A 671 7.08 -23.28 -30.48
N GLU A 672 5.87 -22.77 -30.65
CA GLU A 672 5.63 -21.42 -31.16
C GLU A 672 5.43 -20.46 -30.00
N HIS A 673 6.08 -19.29 -30.08
CA HIS A 673 5.96 -18.22 -29.10
C HIS A 673 5.48 -16.96 -29.81
N ASN A 674 4.32 -16.46 -29.39
CA ASN A 674 3.71 -15.24 -29.87
C ASN A 674 3.08 -14.52 -28.68
N ALA A 675 3.81 -13.56 -28.13
CA ALA A 675 3.42 -12.77 -26.97
C ALA A 675 2.95 -11.40 -27.45
N THR A 676 1.80 -10.94 -26.96
CA THR A 676 1.27 -9.62 -27.28
C THR A 676 2.04 -8.55 -26.54
N ASP A 677 2.22 -8.64 -25.21
CA ASP A 677 2.85 -7.53 -24.50
C ASP A 677 3.84 -7.88 -23.36
N ASP A 678 3.62 -8.91 -22.52
CA ASP A 678 4.46 -9.04 -21.29
C ASP A 678 5.05 -10.44 -21.02
N ASN A 679 4.54 -11.51 -21.65
CA ASN A 679 4.98 -12.87 -21.32
C ASN A 679 5.98 -13.40 -22.34
N HIS A 680 7.28 -13.27 -22.05
CA HIS A 680 8.38 -13.65 -22.93
C HIS A 680 9.12 -14.92 -22.50
N ARG A 681 8.41 -15.73 -21.73
CA ARG A 681 8.81 -17.04 -21.26
C ARG A 681 7.97 -18.10 -21.96
N LEU A 682 8.62 -19.15 -22.46
CA LEU A 682 7.96 -20.28 -23.09
C LEU A 682 8.24 -21.56 -22.30
N SER A 683 7.21 -22.08 -21.64
CA SER A 683 7.30 -23.32 -20.87
C SER A 683 7.18 -24.54 -21.78
N TRP A 684 8.00 -25.56 -21.52
CA TRP A 684 7.96 -26.87 -22.16
C TRP A 684 7.83 -27.98 -21.11
N ASP A 685 6.97 -28.96 -21.39
CA ASP A 685 6.60 -30.07 -20.52
C ASP A 685 7.54 -31.28 -20.58
N LEU A 686 8.70 -31.13 -21.25
CA LEU A 686 9.67 -32.21 -21.51
C LEU A 686 9.08 -33.40 -22.28
N ARG A 687 8.03 -33.19 -23.07
CA ARG A 687 7.46 -34.20 -23.98
C ARG A 687 7.84 -33.93 -25.42
N THR A 688 8.07 -35.02 -26.16
CA THR A 688 8.21 -35.01 -27.61
C THR A 688 6.90 -34.58 -28.27
N LYS A 689 6.96 -34.24 -29.57
CA LYS A 689 5.76 -33.99 -30.39
C LYS A 689 4.71 -35.11 -30.38
N ASP A 690 5.12 -36.35 -30.07
CA ASP A 690 4.26 -37.53 -30.02
C ASP A 690 3.72 -37.77 -28.59
N GLY A 691 3.96 -36.84 -27.64
CA GLY A 691 3.50 -36.92 -26.25
C GLY A 691 4.35 -37.81 -25.33
N LEU A 692 5.46 -38.37 -25.84
CA LEU A 692 6.35 -39.23 -25.05
C LEU A 692 7.34 -38.40 -24.23
N GLU A 693 7.65 -38.84 -23.01
CA GLU A 693 8.72 -38.23 -22.21
C GLU A 693 10.09 -38.38 -22.87
N ILE A 694 10.91 -37.33 -22.80
CA ILE A 694 12.29 -37.38 -23.26
C ILE A 694 13.19 -38.21 -22.33
N ALA A 695 14.30 -38.73 -22.86
CA ALA A 695 15.35 -39.40 -22.07
C ALA A 695 16.26 -38.39 -21.36
N HIS A 696 17.02 -38.84 -20.35
CA HIS A 696 18.10 -38.04 -19.78
C HIS A 696 19.19 -37.80 -20.85
N GLY A 697 19.86 -36.66 -20.80
CA GLY A 697 20.91 -36.31 -21.75
C GLY A 697 21.00 -34.81 -22.05
N VAL A 698 21.86 -34.46 -23.01
CA VAL A 698 22.03 -33.08 -23.49
C VAL A 698 21.18 -32.88 -24.74
N TYR A 699 20.42 -31.79 -24.72
CA TYR A 699 19.57 -31.35 -25.82
C TYR A 699 20.06 -30.01 -26.34
N PHE A 700 19.76 -29.73 -27.59
CA PHE A 700 20.06 -28.47 -28.25
C PHE A 700 18.76 -27.79 -28.66
N TYR A 701 18.74 -26.47 -28.64
CA TYR A 701 17.61 -25.72 -29.15
C TYR A 701 18.06 -24.67 -30.15
N VAL A 702 17.16 -24.35 -31.08
CA VAL A 702 17.30 -23.29 -32.06
C VAL A 702 16.08 -22.38 -31.92
N VAL A 703 16.31 -21.11 -31.61
CA VAL A 703 15.28 -20.06 -31.61
C VAL A 703 15.39 -19.29 -32.91
N GLU A 704 14.31 -19.27 -33.68
CA GLU A 704 14.19 -18.51 -34.93
C GLU A 704 13.20 -17.37 -34.72
N ALA A 705 13.68 -16.13 -34.75
CA ALA A 705 12.85 -14.93 -34.58
C ALA A 705 12.79 -14.14 -35.90
N PRO A 706 11.61 -14.00 -36.53
CA PRO A 706 11.46 -13.29 -37.80
C PRO A 706 11.98 -11.85 -37.72
N ASN A 707 12.77 -11.42 -38.71
CA ASN A 707 13.36 -10.08 -38.80
C ASN A 707 14.32 -9.66 -37.66
N ILE A 708 14.61 -10.56 -36.71
CA ILE A 708 15.48 -10.30 -35.55
C ILE A 708 16.76 -11.15 -35.67
N GLY A 709 16.63 -12.47 -35.83
CA GLY A 709 17.77 -13.38 -36.04
C GLY A 709 17.54 -14.79 -35.54
N THR A 710 18.64 -15.53 -35.33
CA THR A 710 18.62 -16.92 -34.87
C THR A 710 19.60 -17.11 -33.72
N LYS A 711 19.16 -17.80 -32.66
CA LYS A 711 19.99 -18.20 -31.53
C LYS A 711 20.01 -19.72 -31.40
N THR A 712 21.16 -20.27 -31.06
CA THR A 712 21.28 -21.68 -30.67
C THR A 712 21.77 -21.79 -29.24
N GLY A 713 21.26 -22.78 -28.51
CA GLY A 713 21.75 -23.10 -27.17
C GLY A 713 21.64 -24.59 -26.88
N LYS A 714 21.98 -24.96 -25.64
CA LYS A 714 21.92 -26.33 -25.14
C LYS A 714 21.45 -26.32 -23.70
N PHE A 715 20.90 -27.44 -23.26
CA PHE A 715 20.55 -27.69 -21.86
C PHE A 715 20.70 -29.17 -21.54
N ALA A 716 20.83 -29.50 -20.25
CA ALA A 716 20.94 -30.87 -19.79
C ALA A 716 19.72 -31.30 -18.98
N VAL A 717 19.33 -32.57 -19.15
CA VAL A 717 18.26 -33.22 -18.38
C VAL A 717 18.88 -34.41 -17.64
N ILE A 718 18.83 -34.34 -16.32
CA ILE A 718 19.26 -35.36 -15.38
C ILE A 718 18.00 -35.88 -14.70
N LYS A 719 17.70 -37.18 -14.86
CA LYS A 719 16.54 -37.83 -14.24
C LYS A 719 16.95 -38.61 -13.01
#